data_AF-A0A2H4SAM0-F1
#
_entry.id   AF-A0A2H4SAM0-F1
#
_cell.length_a   1.000
_cell.length_b   1.000
_cell.length_c   1.000
_cell.angle_alpha   90.00
_cell.angle_beta   90.00
_cell.angle_gamma   90.00
#
_symmetry.space_group_name_H-M   'P 1'
#
loop_
_entity.id
_entity.type
_entity.pdbx_description
1 polymer ?
#
loop_
_entity_poly.entity_id
_entity_poly.type
_entity_poly.pdbx_seq_one_letter_code
_entity_poly.pdbx_strand_id
1 'polypeptide(L)'
;MSSLVSCALAVLAIAGQAAGRSYALSKTYDASNFFDEFDFQTTGTITDQPDDNWSWVTYQTKTNAINKGLAAVKNGEVYLGVDYTNQLPAQVKGPGRPTLRVQSKSAFKHGLVITRFSHMPQPVCGAWSGYWTVGTGEWPTAGEIDLYEGWHLAPANKVALHVGPSSAIGKCVLDQSSQTAQVLTGNCDNSFQDGVHQFLNQGCQSEEIQNGIWGSSQGGIQALEWTSDFIKVYTWPIGAAPSNIGADKPDTSSWGTPSVQLKKPSCDTETAFSDQKLLFTLPFCGNPPGNPQFWSALAADGKSGPTCETVTGAPTCIDYVAENPQAFKNFFFQIKDIRIFTEVVQDQLALDSSSPLFTFTYAASRPASDNWIGIWPVADAQAPQSGSTAWAYADKSAGSLQITPPSAMKAGTYKAYLLSADRTILDTVASIDYDGGTASAAAFTLNTHYSTGCAGSANNQVSVPRGNGMCVNTNCGVGSLDIPSAGSCPSGRVRLSYWQDADCAGDWYGYGYGSRGTCRGLWSNGWNFRSLWVSCAEPGAQDCVEQGTCVPAPEPAVGTCRAALSLKTRYRADCTGAVHNDVVVGGGSCIDTGCAVGSLDIAAAGSCPDGEVRISYWEQPGCAGKWFGYGYASRNTCRSLWSGGWSFKSLYVSCAKRSDDCVSRGTCTMDQVPGYPIC
;
A
#
# COMPACT_ATOMS: atom_id res chain seq x y z
N MET A 1 -5.18 -48.00 -49.90
CA MET A 1 -6.57 -48.03 -49.38
C MET A 1 -6.51 -48.72 -48.02
N SER A 2 -6.19 -47.95 -46.97
CA SER A 2 -7.14 -47.43 -45.96
C SER A 2 -7.38 -48.51 -44.87
N SER A 3 -6.64 -48.50 -43.74
CA SER A 3 -6.78 -47.61 -42.55
C SER A 3 -7.98 -48.01 -41.67
N LEU A 4 -7.97 -48.15 -40.34
CA LEU A 4 -7.03 -48.00 -39.21
C LEU A 4 -7.75 -48.67 -38.00
N VAL A 5 -7.16 -49.64 -37.29
CA VAL A 5 -6.55 -49.55 -35.94
C VAL A 5 -7.43 -48.90 -34.86
N SER A 6 -7.93 -49.75 -33.95
CA SER A 6 -8.43 -49.36 -32.61
C SER A 6 -7.25 -49.13 -31.66
N CYS A 7 -7.09 -47.89 -31.19
CA CYS A 7 -6.29 -47.55 -30.01
C CYS A 7 -7.23 -47.04 -28.92
N ALA A 8 -7.32 -47.77 -27.81
CA ALA A 8 -7.97 -47.30 -26.59
C ALA A 8 -7.11 -46.18 -25.97
N LEU A 9 -7.62 -44.96 -26.01
CA LEU A 9 -7.06 -43.81 -25.30
C LEU A 9 -7.45 -43.91 -23.82
N ALA A 10 -6.46 -44.22 -22.99
CA ALA A 10 -6.47 -43.81 -21.59
C ALA A 10 -6.37 -42.27 -21.56
N VAL A 11 -7.48 -41.59 -21.30
CA VAL A 11 -7.48 -40.15 -21.02
C VAL A 11 -6.84 -39.98 -19.64
N LEU A 12 -5.54 -39.67 -19.62
CA LEU A 12 -4.92 -39.04 -18.45
C LEU A 12 -5.61 -37.69 -18.27
N ALA A 13 -6.53 -37.61 -17.30
CA ALA A 13 -6.93 -36.33 -16.74
C ALA A 13 -5.69 -35.70 -16.12
N ILE A 14 -5.10 -34.72 -16.82
CA ILE A 14 -4.18 -33.78 -16.19
C ILE A 14 -5.07 -32.89 -15.30
N ALA A 15 -5.43 -33.40 -14.13
CA ALA A 15 -5.83 -32.55 -13.03
C ALA A 15 -4.58 -31.71 -12.73
N GLY A 16 -4.60 -30.44 -13.15
CA GLY A 16 -3.64 -29.48 -12.65
C GLY A 16 -3.72 -29.55 -11.14
N GLN A 17 -2.65 -30.02 -10.48
CA GLN A 17 -2.55 -29.95 -9.04
C GLN A 17 -2.59 -28.46 -8.69
N ALA A 18 -3.75 -27.96 -8.30
CA ALA A 18 -3.81 -26.72 -7.55
C ALA A 18 -2.95 -26.98 -6.30
N ALA A 19 -1.81 -26.30 -6.20
CA ALA A 19 -0.94 -26.41 -5.05
C ALA A 19 -1.76 -26.03 -3.80
N GLY A 20 -2.18 -27.04 -3.03
CA GLY A 20 -2.89 -26.82 -1.77
C GLY A 20 -2.04 -26.00 -0.83
N ARG A 21 -2.68 -25.04 -0.15
CA ARG A 21 -2.06 -24.38 0.98
C ARG A 21 -2.53 -25.07 2.27
N SER A 22 -1.58 -25.30 3.17
CA SER A 22 -1.89 -25.77 4.52
C SER A 22 -2.07 -24.55 5.41
N TYR A 23 -3.01 -24.62 6.34
CA TYR A 23 -3.30 -23.53 7.27
C TYR A 23 -3.27 -24.00 8.72
N ALA A 24 -3.06 -23.09 9.65
CA ALA A 24 -3.15 -23.35 11.08
C ALA A 24 -4.05 -22.30 11.75
N LEU A 25 -4.95 -22.76 12.61
CA LEU A 25 -5.88 -21.89 13.33
C LEU A 25 -5.10 -20.89 14.20
N SER A 26 -5.35 -19.61 13.97
CA SER A 26 -4.71 -18.49 14.68
C SER A 26 -5.67 -17.84 15.67
N LYS A 27 -6.93 -17.60 15.26
CA LYS A 27 -7.94 -16.97 16.10
C LYS A 27 -9.33 -17.50 15.79
N THR A 28 -10.18 -17.58 16.81
CA THR A 28 -11.61 -17.86 16.66
C THR A 28 -12.41 -16.76 17.33
N TYR A 29 -13.38 -16.19 16.60
CA TYR A 29 -14.43 -15.35 17.14
C TYR A 29 -15.70 -16.19 17.25
N ASP A 30 -16.26 -16.26 18.46
CA ASP A 30 -17.52 -16.96 18.74
C ASP A 30 -18.31 -16.21 19.82
N ALA A 31 -19.40 -16.80 20.32
CA ALA A 31 -20.25 -16.16 21.32
C ALA A 31 -19.52 -15.76 22.63
N SER A 32 -18.35 -16.34 22.92
CA SER A 32 -17.58 -16.05 24.14
C SER A 32 -16.80 -14.74 24.07
N ASN A 33 -16.41 -14.28 22.88
CA ASN A 33 -15.50 -13.13 22.72
C ASN A 33 -15.94 -12.10 21.65
N PHE A 34 -16.92 -12.43 20.79
CA PHE A 34 -17.31 -11.57 19.66
C PHE A 34 -17.61 -10.13 20.08
N PHE A 35 -18.38 -9.94 21.16
CA PHE A 35 -18.78 -8.61 21.63
C PHE A 35 -17.65 -7.77 22.23
N ASP A 36 -16.50 -8.38 22.51
CA ASP A 36 -15.29 -7.68 22.99
C ASP A 36 -14.27 -7.46 21.87
N GLU A 37 -14.34 -8.25 20.81
CA GLU A 37 -13.42 -8.20 19.66
C GLU A 37 -13.94 -7.35 18.50
N PHE A 38 -15.20 -6.90 18.56
CA PHE A 38 -15.83 -6.06 17.55
C PHE A 38 -16.32 -4.72 18.15
N ASP A 39 -16.14 -3.66 17.38
CA ASP A 39 -16.62 -2.32 17.65
C ASP A 39 -17.99 -2.08 17.02
N PHE A 40 -18.91 -1.51 17.80
CA PHE A 40 -20.25 -1.12 17.36
C PHE A 40 -20.24 0.36 16.99
N GLN A 41 -20.12 0.63 15.70
CA GLN A 41 -20.04 1.98 15.16
C GLN A 41 -21.42 2.63 15.15
N THR A 42 -21.49 3.93 15.46
CA THR A 42 -22.73 4.71 15.46
C THR A 42 -22.92 5.56 14.20
N THR A 43 -21.92 5.59 13.32
CA THR A 43 -21.92 6.27 12.02
C THR A 43 -21.09 5.46 11.02
N GLY A 44 -21.19 5.80 9.74
CA GLY A 44 -20.19 5.41 8.74
C GLY A 44 -18.87 6.16 8.91
N THR A 45 -18.07 6.15 7.85
CA THR A 45 -16.88 7.00 7.67
C THR A 45 -17.24 8.49 7.60
N ILE A 46 -18.42 8.81 7.07
CA ILE A 46 -18.95 10.17 7.00
C ILE A 46 -19.73 10.46 8.28
N THR A 47 -19.21 11.34 9.14
CA THR A 47 -19.76 11.59 10.49
C THR A 47 -20.90 12.62 10.54
N ASP A 48 -21.12 13.39 9.48
CA ASP A 48 -22.21 14.38 9.42
C ASP A 48 -23.56 13.79 8.98
N GLN A 49 -23.57 12.49 8.66
CA GLN A 49 -24.77 11.71 8.33
C GLN A 49 -24.75 10.33 9.02
N PRO A 50 -25.91 9.65 9.15
CA PRO A 50 -25.99 8.40 9.90
C PRO A 50 -25.20 7.24 9.26
N ASP A 51 -25.05 7.24 7.94
CA ASP A 51 -24.47 6.15 7.16
C ASP A 51 -23.82 6.68 5.86
N ASP A 52 -22.79 6.00 5.37
CA ASP A 52 -22.03 6.40 4.17
C ASP A 52 -22.91 6.47 2.91
N ASN A 53 -23.96 5.64 2.83
CA ASN A 53 -24.82 5.50 1.65
C ASN A 53 -26.21 6.11 1.85
N TRP A 54 -26.34 7.10 2.76
CA TRP A 54 -27.60 7.77 3.11
C TRP A 54 -28.70 6.81 3.59
N SER A 55 -28.32 5.65 4.15
CA SER A 55 -29.26 4.68 4.69
C SER A 55 -30.15 5.31 5.78
N TRP A 56 -31.44 4.95 5.79
CA TRP A 56 -32.40 5.43 6.78
C TRP A 56 -32.34 4.59 8.04
N VAL A 57 -31.30 4.84 8.84
CA VAL A 57 -30.94 3.99 9.98
C VAL A 57 -30.58 4.81 11.23
N THR A 58 -30.60 4.13 12.38
CA THR A 58 -29.94 4.61 13.60
C THR A 58 -29.02 3.50 14.13
N TYR A 59 -27.71 3.61 13.88
CA TYR A 59 -26.76 2.63 14.40
C TYR A 59 -26.63 2.70 15.92
N GLN A 60 -26.70 1.55 16.59
CA GLN A 60 -26.68 1.47 18.06
C GLN A 60 -25.28 1.17 18.59
N THR A 61 -24.91 1.79 19.71
CA THR A 61 -23.76 1.35 20.52
C THR A 61 -23.96 -0.09 21.02
N LYS A 62 -22.86 -0.78 21.37
CA LYS A 62 -22.92 -2.15 21.92
C LYS A 62 -23.95 -2.31 23.04
N THR A 63 -23.92 -1.42 24.03
CA THR A 63 -24.84 -1.44 25.17
C THR A 63 -26.30 -1.27 24.74
N ASN A 64 -26.58 -0.33 23.84
CA ASN A 64 -27.94 -0.09 23.35
C ASN A 64 -28.44 -1.24 22.47
N ALA A 65 -27.57 -1.81 21.63
CA ALA A 65 -27.87 -2.98 20.81
C ALA A 65 -28.28 -4.18 21.66
N ILE A 66 -27.53 -4.46 22.74
CA ILE A 66 -27.85 -5.55 23.69
C ILE A 66 -29.16 -5.27 24.42
N ASN A 67 -29.33 -4.07 24.99
CA ASN A 67 -30.54 -3.71 25.73
C ASN A 67 -31.81 -3.76 24.87
N LYS A 68 -31.69 -3.46 23.57
CA LYS A 68 -32.78 -3.54 22.59
C LYS A 68 -32.94 -4.92 21.97
N GLY A 69 -32.09 -5.89 22.32
CA GLY A 69 -32.11 -7.24 21.77
C GLY A 69 -31.68 -7.34 20.29
N LEU A 70 -31.04 -6.31 19.74
CA LEU A 70 -30.48 -6.30 18.39
C LEU A 70 -29.21 -7.15 18.32
N ALA A 71 -28.43 -7.18 19.41
CA ALA A 71 -27.24 -7.99 19.56
C ALA A 71 -27.38 -8.89 20.78
N ALA A 72 -27.17 -10.19 20.64
CA ALA A 72 -27.30 -11.14 21.75
C ALA A 72 -26.52 -12.43 21.49
N VAL A 73 -26.31 -13.24 22.54
CA VAL A 73 -26.02 -14.66 22.37
C VAL A 73 -27.33 -15.43 22.37
N LYS A 74 -27.62 -16.16 21.29
CA LYS A 74 -28.80 -17.03 21.16
C LYS A 74 -28.33 -18.43 20.81
N ASN A 75 -28.77 -19.44 21.57
CA ASN A 75 -28.37 -20.84 21.38
C ASN A 75 -26.84 -21.07 21.35
N GLY A 76 -26.08 -20.27 22.11
CA GLY A 76 -24.62 -20.36 22.13
C GLY A 76 -23.92 -19.73 20.92
N GLU A 77 -24.66 -19.03 20.06
CA GLU A 77 -24.16 -18.38 18.85
C GLU A 77 -24.44 -16.87 18.88
N VAL A 78 -23.69 -16.10 18.09
CA VAL A 78 -23.84 -14.64 18.02
C VAL A 78 -25.05 -14.29 17.14
N TYR A 79 -25.98 -13.51 17.68
CA TYR A 79 -27.13 -12.95 16.96
C TYR A 79 -26.89 -11.46 16.70
N LEU A 80 -26.98 -11.04 15.44
CA LEU A 80 -26.96 -9.63 15.01
C LEU A 80 -28.19 -9.36 14.14
N GLY A 81 -29.11 -8.54 14.63
CA GLY A 81 -30.36 -8.21 13.95
C GLY A 81 -30.73 -6.75 14.05
N VAL A 82 -32.00 -6.47 13.76
CA VAL A 82 -32.58 -5.12 13.65
C VAL A 82 -33.81 -4.97 14.52
N ASP A 83 -34.27 -3.74 14.74
CA ASP A 83 -35.57 -3.53 15.36
C ASP A 83 -36.69 -3.98 14.40
N TYR A 84 -37.34 -5.09 14.73
CA TYR A 84 -38.50 -5.63 14.01
C TYR A 84 -39.81 -5.48 14.80
N THR A 85 -39.83 -4.62 15.82
CA THR A 85 -40.99 -4.45 16.73
C THR A 85 -41.66 -3.09 16.61
N ASN A 86 -40.89 -2.01 16.57
CA ASN A 86 -41.44 -0.65 16.69
C ASN A 86 -41.75 -0.05 15.31
N GLN A 87 -42.95 0.53 15.21
CA GLN A 87 -43.26 1.47 14.14
C GLN A 87 -42.57 2.80 14.41
N LEU A 88 -42.18 3.49 13.35
CA LEU A 88 -41.50 4.77 13.39
C LEU A 88 -42.26 5.79 12.55
N PRO A 89 -42.12 7.10 12.81
CA PRO A 89 -42.61 8.11 11.89
C PRO A 89 -41.90 8.03 10.54
N ALA A 90 -42.66 7.91 9.44
CA ALA A 90 -42.12 7.91 8.07
C ALA A 90 -41.63 9.31 7.69
N GLN A 91 -40.37 9.61 8.02
CA GLN A 91 -39.76 10.92 7.78
C GLN A 91 -38.39 10.76 7.13
N VAL A 92 -38.20 11.40 5.97
CA VAL A 92 -36.90 11.42 5.26
C VAL A 92 -35.78 11.96 6.16
N LYS A 93 -36.08 12.98 6.96
CA LYS A 93 -35.17 13.56 7.96
C LYS A 93 -35.63 13.15 9.37
N GLY A 94 -34.99 12.14 9.94
CA GLY A 94 -35.29 11.64 11.28
C GLY A 94 -34.42 10.43 11.63
N PRO A 95 -34.43 9.96 12.90
CA PRO A 95 -33.72 8.74 13.26
C PRO A 95 -34.38 7.57 12.53
N GLY A 96 -33.63 6.93 11.64
CA GLY A 96 -34.11 5.76 10.92
C GLY A 96 -34.17 4.51 11.79
N ARG A 97 -34.51 3.37 11.19
CA ARG A 97 -34.71 2.12 11.91
C ARG A 97 -33.45 1.72 12.72
N PRO A 98 -33.58 1.43 14.04
CA PRO A 98 -32.45 0.98 14.83
C PRO A 98 -31.81 -0.30 14.28
N THR A 99 -30.50 -0.25 14.04
CA THR A 99 -29.74 -1.34 13.43
C THR A 99 -28.27 -1.31 13.90
N LEU A 100 -27.41 -2.14 13.29
CA LEU A 100 -26.04 -2.39 13.68
C LEU A 100 -25.06 -2.17 12.52
N ARG A 101 -23.89 -1.62 12.86
CA ARG A 101 -22.66 -1.61 12.06
C ARG A 101 -21.53 -2.08 12.95
N VAL A 102 -21.04 -3.30 12.70
CA VAL A 102 -20.17 -4.03 13.65
C VAL A 102 -18.88 -4.43 12.97
N GLN A 103 -17.76 -3.83 13.38
CA GLN A 103 -16.45 -4.00 12.75
C GLN A 103 -15.48 -4.72 13.68
N SER A 104 -14.72 -5.68 13.17
CA SER A 104 -13.64 -6.29 13.94
C SER A 104 -12.58 -5.26 14.35
N LYS A 105 -12.02 -5.43 15.54
CA LYS A 105 -10.91 -4.59 16.03
C LYS A 105 -9.62 -4.90 15.30
N SER A 106 -9.30 -6.19 15.17
CA SER A 106 -8.12 -6.68 14.45
C SER A 106 -8.34 -6.62 12.94
N ALA A 107 -7.30 -6.21 12.21
CA ALA A 107 -7.22 -6.40 10.77
C ALA A 107 -6.42 -7.67 10.45
N PHE A 108 -6.56 -8.19 9.23
CA PHE A 108 -5.77 -9.30 8.73
C PHE A 108 -5.29 -9.02 7.30
N LYS A 109 -4.11 -9.53 6.96
CA LYS A 109 -3.60 -9.62 5.60
C LYS A 109 -3.09 -11.03 5.38
N HIS A 110 -3.47 -11.60 4.24
CA HIS A 110 -3.30 -13.02 3.93
C HIS A 110 -3.99 -13.97 4.93
N GLY A 111 -3.86 -15.26 4.63
CA GLY A 111 -4.39 -16.33 5.46
C GLY A 111 -5.70 -16.86 4.91
N LEU A 112 -6.46 -17.48 5.80
CA LEU A 112 -7.76 -18.07 5.49
C LEU A 112 -8.75 -17.65 6.58
N VAL A 113 -9.89 -17.10 6.17
CA VAL A 113 -10.99 -16.74 7.06
C VAL A 113 -12.17 -17.66 6.75
N ILE A 114 -12.60 -18.47 7.69
CA ILE A 114 -13.80 -19.33 7.56
C ILE A 114 -14.88 -18.80 8.48
N THR A 115 -16.00 -18.36 7.93
CA THR A 115 -17.18 -17.92 8.69
C THR A 115 -18.31 -18.90 8.52
N ARG A 116 -18.88 -19.34 9.65
CA ARG A 116 -19.99 -20.29 9.69
C ARG A 116 -21.22 -19.61 10.25
N PHE A 117 -22.32 -19.70 9.52
CA PHE A 117 -23.60 -19.14 9.88
C PHE A 117 -24.62 -20.25 10.06
N SER A 118 -25.55 -20.03 10.99
CA SER A 118 -26.75 -20.85 11.19
C SER A 118 -28.02 -20.16 10.69
N HIS A 119 -27.93 -18.88 10.30
CA HIS A 119 -28.99 -18.10 9.65
C HIS A 119 -28.39 -16.92 8.89
N MET A 120 -28.85 -16.67 7.66
CA MET A 120 -28.52 -15.50 6.86
C MET A 120 -29.72 -14.54 6.80
N PRO A 121 -29.52 -13.20 6.75
CA PRO A 121 -30.61 -12.25 6.63
C PRO A 121 -31.48 -12.53 5.40
N GLN A 122 -32.79 -12.70 5.61
CA GLN A 122 -33.72 -12.96 4.51
C GLN A 122 -33.95 -11.71 3.66
N PRO A 123 -34.04 -11.84 2.32
CA PRO A 123 -34.37 -10.72 1.44
C PRO A 123 -35.75 -10.16 1.76
N VAL A 124 -35.82 -8.85 1.93
CA VAL A 124 -37.06 -8.14 2.26
C VAL A 124 -36.97 -6.72 1.73
N CYS A 125 -38.11 -6.20 1.25
CA CYS A 125 -38.17 -4.86 0.70
C CYS A 125 -37.69 -3.80 1.68
N GLY A 126 -36.71 -3.02 1.23
CA GLY A 126 -36.15 -1.87 1.92
C GLY A 126 -34.91 -2.21 2.74
N ALA A 127 -34.59 -3.49 2.90
CA ALA A 127 -33.38 -3.95 3.58
C ALA A 127 -32.18 -4.05 2.62
N TRP A 128 -30.99 -3.88 3.17
CA TRP A 128 -29.70 -4.10 2.52
C TRP A 128 -28.77 -4.75 3.54
N SER A 129 -28.38 -6.01 3.31
CA SER A 129 -27.50 -6.75 4.22
C SER A 129 -26.08 -6.81 3.68
N GLY A 130 -25.11 -6.67 4.58
CA GLY A 130 -23.69 -6.77 4.27
C GLY A 130 -22.94 -7.64 5.28
N TYR A 131 -22.17 -8.62 4.79
CA TYR A 131 -20.99 -9.16 5.46
C TYR A 131 -19.81 -9.02 4.51
N TRP A 132 -18.82 -8.25 4.92
CA TRP A 132 -17.79 -7.74 4.02
C TRP A 132 -16.50 -7.45 4.76
N THR A 133 -15.45 -7.15 3.99
CA THR A 133 -14.17 -6.72 4.53
C THR A 133 -13.78 -5.37 3.94
N VAL A 134 -13.21 -4.50 4.77
CA VAL A 134 -12.76 -3.17 4.35
C VAL A 134 -11.31 -2.92 4.76
N GLY A 135 -10.53 -2.33 3.86
CA GLY A 135 -9.11 -2.05 4.08
C GLY A 135 -8.84 -0.98 5.13
N THR A 136 -7.74 -1.13 5.87
CA THR A 136 -7.22 -0.10 6.75
C THR A 136 -6.54 0.98 5.92
N GLY A 137 -7.28 2.02 5.56
CA GLY A 137 -6.77 3.13 4.77
C GLY A 137 -7.89 3.93 4.12
N GLU A 138 -7.54 4.69 3.10
CA GLU A 138 -8.51 5.41 2.29
C GLU A 138 -9.26 4.44 1.37
N TRP A 139 -10.59 4.46 1.42
CA TRP A 139 -11.40 3.74 0.45
C TRP A 139 -11.50 4.56 -0.86
N PRO A 140 -11.45 3.95 -2.06
CA PRO A 140 -11.36 2.51 -2.33
C PRO A 140 -9.92 2.00 -2.54
N THR A 141 -8.89 2.84 -2.39
CA THR A 141 -7.48 2.44 -2.63
C THR A 141 -6.98 1.39 -1.65
N ALA A 142 -7.57 1.31 -0.46
CA ALA A 142 -7.32 0.29 0.54
C ALA A 142 -7.99 -1.07 0.24
N GLY A 143 -8.91 -1.12 -0.74
CA GLY A 143 -9.65 -2.31 -1.16
C GLY A 143 -10.80 -2.69 -0.23
N GLU A 144 -11.84 -3.31 -0.81
CA GLU A 144 -13.04 -3.83 -0.15
C GLU A 144 -13.53 -5.11 -0.83
N ILE A 145 -14.02 -6.07 -0.02
CA ILE A 145 -14.50 -7.37 -0.50
C ILE A 145 -15.86 -7.67 0.17
N ASP A 146 -16.92 -7.56 -0.59
CA ASP A 146 -18.28 -7.86 -0.16
C ASP A 146 -18.57 -9.35 -0.32
N LEU A 147 -18.53 -10.09 0.78
CA LEU A 147 -18.71 -11.54 0.79
C LEU A 147 -20.20 -11.92 0.70
N TYR A 148 -21.05 -11.15 1.37
CA TYR A 148 -22.49 -11.30 1.34
C TYR A 148 -23.13 -9.93 1.19
N GLU A 149 -23.69 -9.62 0.02
CA GLU A 149 -24.33 -8.35 -0.24
C GLU A 149 -25.53 -8.49 -1.17
N GLY A 150 -26.56 -7.72 -0.84
CA GLY A 150 -27.72 -7.51 -1.70
C GLY A 150 -28.79 -6.70 -0.97
N TRP A 151 -29.78 -6.26 -1.74
CA TRP A 151 -30.87 -5.43 -1.24
C TRP A 151 -32.23 -5.88 -1.75
N HIS A 152 -33.29 -5.39 -1.11
CA HIS A 152 -34.68 -5.71 -1.45
C HIS A 152 -34.91 -7.22 -1.56
N LEU A 153 -35.45 -7.65 -2.70
CA LEU A 153 -35.79 -9.04 -3.04
C LEU A 153 -34.78 -9.61 -4.05
N ALA A 154 -33.51 -9.20 -3.97
CA ALA A 154 -32.47 -9.79 -4.80
C ALA A 154 -32.55 -11.33 -4.70
N PRO A 155 -32.44 -12.07 -5.81
CA PRO A 155 -32.67 -13.52 -5.81
C PRO A 155 -31.44 -14.32 -5.33
N ALA A 156 -30.25 -13.71 -5.38
CA ALA A 156 -28.99 -14.34 -5.06
C ALA A 156 -28.03 -13.33 -4.41
N ASN A 157 -27.00 -13.88 -3.77
CA ASN A 157 -25.90 -13.10 -3.21
C ASN A 157 -25.07 -12.51 -4.34
N LYS A 158 -24.67 -11.24 -4.20
CA LYS A 158 -23.73 -10.58 -5.09
C LYS A 158 -22.42 -10.37 -4.33
N VAL A 159 -21.41 -11.16 -4.69
CA VAL A 159 -20.05 -10.92 -4.20
C VAL A 159 -19.47 -9.77 -5.01
N ALA A 160 -19.12 -8.67 -4.35
CA ALA A 160 -18.58 -7.48 -4.99
C ALA A 160 -17.16 -7.20 -4.50
N LEU A 161 -16.35 -6.58 -5.35
CA LEU A 161 -15.00 -6.16 -4.99
C LEU A 161 -14.75 -4.77 -5.55
N HIS A 162 -14.27 -3.91 -4.67
CA HIS A 162 -13.98 -2.51 -4.96
C HIS A 162 -12.52 -2.24 -4.68
N VAL A 163 -11.82 -1.69 -5.67
CA VAL A 163 -10.40 -1.31 -5.54
C VAL A 163 -10.19 0.11 -6.08
N GLY A 164 -9.01 0.66 -5.77
CA GLY A 164 -8.57 1.96 -6.27
C GLY A 164 -8.53 2.06 -7.80
N PRO A 165 -8.35 3.28 -8.33
CA PRO A 165 -8.21 3.48 -9.76
C PRO A 165 -7.04 2.65 -10.33
N SER A 166 -7.19 2.17 -11.55
CA SER A 166 -6.21 1.31 -12.22
C SER A 166 -4.84 1.99 -12.38
N SER A 167 -4.81 3.33 -12.35
CA SER A 167 -3.58 4.13 -12.32
C SER A 167 -2.79 4.00 -11.01
N ALA A 168 -3.43 3.63 -9.91
CA ALA A 168 -2.82 3.46 -8.60
C ALA A 168 -2.49 1.98 -8.29
N ILE A 169 -3.40 1.06 -8.64
CA ILE A 169 -3.30 -0.36 -8.26
C ILE A 169 -3.02 -1.31 -9.42
N GLY A 170 -2.96 -0.80 -10.65
CA GLY A 170 -2.88 -1.61 -11.86
C GLY A 170 -4.22 -2.21 -12.26
N LYS A 171 -4.18 -3.13 -13.22
CA LYS A 171 -5.39 -3.84 -13.67
C LYS A 171 -5.88 -4.79 -12.57
N CYS A 172 -7.17 -4.70 -12.23
CA CYS A 172 -7.85 -5.69 -11.40
C CYS A 172 -9.22 -6.04 -12.00
N VAL A 173 -9.34 -7.24 -12.57
CA VAL A 173 -10.57 -7.72 -13.22
C VAL A 173 -10.90 -9.16 -12.85
N LEU A 174 -12.19 -9.49 -12.84
CA LEU A 174 -12.70 -10.85 -12.69
C LEU A 174 -12.57 -11.65 -13.99
N ASP A 175 -12.29 -12.94 -13.84
CA ASP A 175 -12.22 -13.91 -14.94
C ASP A 175 -13.24 -15.03 -14.71
N GLN A 176 -14.27 -15.06 -15.57
CA GLN A 176 -15.34 -16.06 -15.50
C GLN A 176 -14.82 -17.50 -15.56
N SER A 177 -13.69 -17.77 -16.21
CA SER A 177 -13.14 -19.13 -16.32
C SER A 177 -12.51 -19.65 -15.03
N SER A 178 -12.27 -18.77 -14.06
CA SER A 178 -11.61 -19.08 -12.79
C SER A 178 -12.56 -19.26 -11.61
N GLN A 179 -13.87 -19.12 -11.83
CA GLN A 179 -14.85 -19.05 -10.76
C GLN A 179 -16.19 -19.66 -11.16
N THR A 180 -17.01 -20.03 -10.18
CA THR A 180 -18.31 -20.67 -10.42
C THR A 180 -19.48 -19.68 -10.42
N ALA A 181 -19.38 -18.55 -9.72
CA ALA A 181 -20.37 -17.49 -9.77
C ALA A 181 -20.37 -16.79 -11.13
N GLN A 182 -21.53 -16.26 -11.55
CA GLN A 182 -21.66 -15.57 -12.81
C GLN A 182 -21.16 -14.13 -12.70
N VAL A 183 -20.17 -13.74 -13.49
CA VAL A 183 -19.71 -12.35 -13.57
C VAL A 183 -20.81 -11.47 -14.14
N LEU A 184 -21.21 -10.46 -13.37
CA LEU A 184 -22.11 -9.40 -13.81
C LEU A 184 -21.30 -8.20 -14.34
N THR A 185 -20.31 -7.75 -13.56
CA THR A 185 -19.39 -6.67 -13.93
C THR A 185 -17.95 -7.10 -13.70
N GLY A 186 -17.08 -6.82 -14.66
CA GLY A 186 -15.73 -7.40 -14.69
C GLY A 186 -14.64 -6.55 -14.06
N ASN A 187 -14.79 -5.22 -14.00
CA ASN A 187 -13.71 -4.32 -13.59
C ASN A 187 -13.86 -3.88 -12.14
N CYS A 188 -12.89 -4.19 -11.30
CA CYS A 188 -12.98 -3.92 -9.86
C CYS A 188 -12.61 -2.48 -9.50
N ASP A 189 -12.03 -1.73 -10.44
CA ASP A 189 -11.73 -0.31 -10.30
C ASP A 189 -13.03 0.47 -10.06
N ASN A 190 -13.14 1.07 -8.88
CA ASN A 190 -14.36 1.72 -8.46
C ASN A 190 -14.68 3.02 -9.25
N SER A 191 -13.68 3.58 -9.94
CA SER A 191 -13.83 4.72 -10.83
C SER A 191 -14.20 4.34 -12.27
N PHE A 192 -14.18 3.05 -12.60
CA PHE A 192 -14.54 2.57 -13.94
C PHE A 192 -16.05 2.56 -14.16
N GLN A 193 -16.45 3.03 -15.34
CA GLN A 193 -17.80 2.89 -15.87
C GLN A 193 -17.74 2.83 -17.39
N ASP A 194 -18.64 2.07 -18.02
CA ASP A 194 -18.83 2.06 -19.46
C ASP A 194 -20.21 2.61 -19.89
N GLY A 195 -21.06 2.94 -18.91
CA GLY A 195 -22.41 3.47 -19.13
C GLY A 195 -23.39 2.46 -19.70
N VAL A 196 -23.01 1.18 -19.82
CA VAL A 196 -23.82 0.12 -20.43
C VAL A 196 -23.90 -1.11 -19.52
N HIS A 197 -22.77 -1.66 -19.11
CA HIS A 197 -22.66 -2.88 -18.31
C HIS A 197 -22.23 -2.60 -16.87
N GLN A 198 -21.43 -1.54 -16.64
CA GLN A 198 -20.93 -1.18 -15.33
C GLN A 198 -21.06 0.33 -15.09
N PHE A 199 -21.65 0.68 -13.94
CA PHE A 199 -21.83 2.06 -13.49
C PHE A 199 -20.73 2.50 -12.52
N LEU A 200 -20.57 3.81 -12.36
CA LEU A 200 -19.63 4.39 -11.39
C LEU A 200 -19.89 3.84 -9.99
N ASN A 201 -18.82 3.55 -9.24
CA ASN A 201 -18.83 2.98 -7.88
C ASN A 201 -19.41 1.56 -7.76
N GLN A 202 -19.67 0.86 -8.86
CA GLN A 202 -20.25 -0.49 -8.80
C GLN A 202 -19.21 -1.58 -8.48
N GLY A 203 -17.93 -1.33 -8.78
CA GLY A 203 -16.89 -2.35 -8.72
C GLY A 203 -17.17 -3.54 -9.65
N CYS A 204 -16.46 -4.64 -9.40
CA CYS A 204 -16.71 -5.91 -10.09
C CYS A 204 -17.60 -6.80 -9.24
N GLN A 205 -18.56 -7.46 -9.86
CA GLN A 205 -19.60 -8.22 -9.17
C GLN A 205 -19.77 -9.60 -9.80
N SER A 206 -19.95 -10.62 -8.95
CA SER A 206 -20.37 -11.95 -9.36
C SER A 206 -21.59 -12.41 -8.55
N GLU A 207 -22.50 -13.13 -9.22
CA GLU A 207 -23.78 -13.56 -8.66
C GLU A 207 -23.78 -15.06 -8.37
N GLU A 208 -24.05 -15.43 -7.12
CA GLU A 208 -24.03 -16.83 -6.65
C GLU A 208 -25.38 -17.53 -6.87
N ILE A 209 -25.72 -17.79 -8.14
CA ILE A 209 -26.98 -18.41 -8.54
C ILE A 209 -27.05 -19.93 -8.28
N GLN A 210 -25.92 -20.58 -8.04
CA GLN A 210 -25.82 -22.02 -7.76
C GLN A 210 -25.13 -22.24 -6.43
N ASN A 211 -25.73 -23.07 -5.56
CA ASN A 211 -25.18 -23.38 -4.23
C ASN A 211 -24.83 -22.11 -3.40
N GLY A 212 -25.57 -21.02 -3.58
CA GLY A 212 -25.45 -19.81 -2.77
C GLY A 212 -26.10 -19.97 -1.40
N ILE A 213 -25.83 -19.02 -0.50
CA ILE A 213 -26.37 -19.01 0.88
C ILE A 213 -27.35 -17.85 1.13
N TRP A 214 -27.71 -17.11 0.08
CA TRP A 214 -28.58 -15.94 0.13
C TRP A 214 -29.92 -16.23 0.80
N GLY A 215 -30.22 -15.50 1.89
CA GLY A 215 -31.46 -15.67 2.66
C GLY A 215 -31.66 -17.02 3.34
N SER A 216 -30.62 -17.86 3.41
CA SER A 216 -30.73 -19.21 3.95
C SER A 216 -31.10 -19.21 5.44
N SER A 217 -32.27 -19.77 5.75
CA SER A 217 -32.71 -20.01 7.14
C SER A 217 -31.91 -21.11 7.86
N GLN A 218 -31.13 -21.90 7.10
CA GLN A 218 -30.20 -22.90 7.63
C GLN A 218 -28.78 -22.35 7.77
N GLY A 219 -28.53 -21.12 7.35
CA GLY A 219 -27.20 -20.54 7.29
C GLY A 219 -26.36 -21.08 6.13
N GLY A 220 -25.05 -21.09 6.32
CA GLY A 220 -24.08 -21.39 5.28
C GLY A 220 -22.64 -21.22 5.77
N ILE A 221 -21.68 -21.55 4.91
CA ILE A 221 -20.26 -21.40 5.19
C ILE A 221 -19.64 -20.56 4.07
N GLN A 222 -18.89 -19.53 4.44
CA GLN A 222 -18.03 -18.81 3.53
C GLN A 222 -16.58 -18.92 3.97
N ALA A 223 -15.68 -19.03 3.00
CA ALA A 223 -14.24 -18.97 3.23
C ALA A 223 -13.57 -17.96 2.29
N LEU A 224 -12.76 -17.07 2.85
CA LEU A 224 -11.88 -16.16 2.10
C LEU A 224 -10.44 -16.66 2.25
N GLU A 225 -9.85 -17.16 1.17
CA GLU A 225 -8.45 -17.57 1.08
C GLU A 225 -7.65 -16.47 0.39
N TRP A 226 -6.68 -15.87 1.08
CA TRP A 226 -5.91 -14.74 0.58
C TRP A 226 -4.41 -15.02 0.69
N THR A 227 -3.71 -14.90 -0.44
CA THR A 227 -2.26 -14.99 -0.57
C THR A 227 -1.71 -13.82 -1.39
N SER A 228 -0.39 -13.78 -1.60
CA SER A 228 0.23 -12.79 -2.51
C SER A 228 -0.14 -12.94 -3.99
N ASP A 229 -0.77 -14.06 -4.36
CA ASP A 229 -1.04 -14.40 -5.75
C ASP A 229 -2.53 -14.32 -6.09
N PHE A 230 -3.39 -14.48 -5.09
CA PHE A 230 -4.84 -14.56 -5.28
C PHE A 230 -5.63 -14.21 -4.03
N ILE A 231 -6.89 -13.85 -4.27
CA ILE A 231 -8.00 -13.89 -3.30
C ILE A 231 -9.05 -14.82 -3.87
N LYS A 232 -9.51 -15.79 -3.08
CA LYS A 232 -10.61 -16.68 -3.42
C LYS A 232 -11.70 -16.59 -2.37
N VAL A 233 -12.94 -16.52 -2.83
CA VAL A 233 -14.14 -16.65 -2.01
C VAL A 233 -14.79 -17.98 -2.33
N TYR A 234 -15.01 -18.78 -1.31
CA TYR A 234 -15.77 -20.02 -1.38
C TYR A 234 -17.06 -19.85 -0.61
N THR A 235 -18.15 -20.40 -1.15
CA THR A 235 -19.48 -20.38 -0.53
C THR A 235 -20.07 -21.77 -0.62
N TRP A 236 -20.60 -22.26 0.50
CA TRP A 236 -21.27 -23.55 0.57
C TRP A 236 -22.53 -23.48 1.42
N PRO A 237 -23.66 -24.04 0.94
CA PRO A 237 -24.79 -24.34 1.82
C PRO A 237 -24.37 -25.41 2.84
N ILE A 238 -25.10 -25.48 3.95
CA ILE A 238 -24.85 -26.48 4.98
C ILE A 238 -24.93 -27.89 4.37
N GLY A 239 -23.88 -28.69 4.60
CA GLY A 239 -23.76 -30.06 4.08
C GLY A 239 -23.00 -30.19 2.75
N ALA A 240 -22.69 -29.09 2.05
CA ALA A 240 -21.94 -29.11 0.78
C ALA A 240 -20.45 -28.77 0.93
N ALA A 241 -20.03 -28.23 2.08
CA ALA A 241 -18.64 -27.89 2.32
C ALA A 241 -17.73 -29.14 2.40
N PRO A 242 -16.45 -29.05 2.01
CA PRO A 242 -15.49 -30.13 2.15
C PRO A 242 -15.38 -30.67 3.59
N SER A 243 -15.11 -31.97 3.74
CA SER A 243 -15.09 -32.63 5.06
C SER A 243 -14.05 -32.06 6.03
N ASN A 244 -12.98 -31.45 5.53
CA ASN A 244 -11.92 -30.84 6.33
C ASN A 244 -12.21 -29.37 6.70
N ILE A 245 -13.35 -28.79 6.31
CA ILE A 245 -13.69 -27.38 6.61
C ILE A 245 -13.71 -27.09 8.12
N GLY A 246 -14.00 -28.11 8.93
CA GLY A 246 -14.06 -28.04 10.39
C GLY A 246 -12.70 -28.22 11.09
N ALA A 247 -11.64 -28.61 10.39
CA ALA A 247 -10.35 -28.91 11.00
C ALA A 247 -9.61 -27.66 11.47
N ASP A 248 -8.72 -27.81 12.46
CA ASP A 248 -7.79 -26.74 12.88
C ASP A 248 -6.63 -26.55 11.90
N LYS A 249 -6.46 -27.51 10.98
CA LYS A 249 -5.50 -27.50 9.88
C LYS A 249 -6.18 -27.86 8.55
N PRO A 250 -7.01 -26.97 7.99
CA PRO A 250 -7.66 -27.23 6.73
C PRO A 250 -6.63 -27.25 5.59
N ASP A 251 -6.93 -28.08 4.58
CA ASP A 251 -6.21 -28.15 3.31
C ASP A 251 -7.16 -27.72 2.20
N THR A 252 -6.80 -26.66 1.49
CA THR A 252 -7.64 -26.06 0.46
C THR A 252 -7.52 -26.74 -0.91
N SER A 253 -6.57 -27.68 -1.10
CA SER A 253 -6.38 -28.39 -2.39
C SER A 253 -7.63 -29.14 -2.85
N SER A 254 -8.43 -29.64 -1.91
CA SER A 254 -9.61 -30.44 -2.18
C SER A 254 -10.91 -29.63 -2.25
N TRP A 255 -10.85 -28.30 -2.15
CA TRP A 255 -12.04 -27.45 -2.08
C TRP A 255 -12.65 -27.13 -3.45
N GLY A 256 -11.94 -27.43 -4.53
CA GLY A 256 -12.40 -27.23 -5.90
C GLY A 256 -12.33 -25.77 -6.35
N THR A 257 -13.12 -25.45 -7.38
CA THR A 257 -13.20 -24.10 -7.95
C THR A 257 -13.93 -23.15 -6.99
N PRO A 258 -13.37 -21.97 -6.68
CA PRO A 258 -14.02 -21.00 -5.82
C PRO A 258 -15.30 -20.40 -6.42
N SER A 259 -16.12 -19.79 -5.56
CA SER A 259 -17.27 -18.99 -5.99
C SER A 259 -16.80 -17.75 -6.75
N VAL A 260 -15.82 -17.04 -6.18
CA VAL A 260 -15.18 -15.88 -6.81
C VAL A 260 -13.66 -15.95 -6.68
N GLN A 261 -12.92 -15.51 -7.71
CA GLN A 261 -11.46 -15.48 -7.68
C GLN A 261 -10.87 -14.23 -8.33
N LEU A 262 -9.98 -13.55 -7.60
CA LEU A 262 -8.97 -12.65 -8.12
C LEU A 262 -7.62 -13.35 -8.14
N LYS A 263 -6.85 -13.20 -9.21
CA LYS A 263 -5.49 -13.75 -9.30
C LYS A 263 -4.62 -12.98 -10.27
N LYS A 264 -3.30 -13.07 -10.08
CA LYS A 264 -2.32 -12.59 -11.06
C LYS A 264 -2.44 -13.38 -12.39
N PRO A 265 -2.20 -12.74 -13.55
CA PRO A 265 -1.88 -11.32 -13.74
C PRO A 265 -3.12 -10.42 -13.87
N SER A 266 -4.35 -10.95 -13.72
CA SER A 266 -5.59 -10.18 -13.91
C SER A 266 -5.90 -9.20 -12.77
N CYS A 267 -5.39 -9.47 -11.58
CA CYS A 267 -5.40 -8.56 -10.43
C CYS A 267 -4.18 -8.84 -9.54
N ASP A 268 -3.41 -7.80 -9.20
CA ASP A 268 -2.38 -7.89 -8.17
C ASP A 268 -2.98 -7.61 -6.79
N THR A 269 -3.32 -8.67 -6.07
CA THR A 269 -3.99 -8.58 -4.76
C THR A 269 -3.11 -7.97 -3.68
N GLU A 270 -1.79 -7.90 -3.87
CA GLU A 270 -0.88 -7.25 -2.91
C GLU A 270 -0.99 -5.72 -2.94
N THR A 271 -1.16 -5.17 -4.13
CA THR A 271 -1.27 -3.74 -4.36
C THR A 271 -2.71 -3.26 -4.21
N ALA A 272 -3.68 -4.10 -4.62
CA ALA A 272 -5.09 -3.75 -4.62
C ALA A 272 -5.75 -3.76 -3.23
N PHE A 273 -5.21 -4.51 -2.26
CA PHE A 273 -5.80 -4.66 -0.93
C PHE A 273 -4.77 -4.46 0.19
N SER A 274 -5.09 -3.54 1.10
CA SER A 274 -4.42 -3.37 2.39
C SER A 274 -5.01 -4.31 3.45
N ASP A 275 -4.44 -4.37 4.65
CA ASP A 275 -4.99 -5.17 5.76
C ASP A 275 -6.49 -4.92 5.93
N GLN A 276 -7.29 -5.98 5.97
CA GLN A 276 -8.75 -5.90 5.94
C GLN A 276 -9.36 -6.12 7.32
N LYS A 277 -10.44 -5.40 7.63
CA LYS A 277 -11.28 -5.63 8.81
C LYS A 277 -12.62 -6.20 8.39
N LEU A 278 -13.07 -7.23 9.11
CA LEU A 278 -14.42 -7.81 8.96
C LEU A 278 -15.49 -6.82 9.43
N LEU A 279 -16.59 -6.73 8.70
CA LEU A 279 -17.68 -5.80 8.95
C LEU A 279 -19.05 -6.48 8.69
N PHE A 280 -20.00 -6.25 9.59
CA PHE A 280 -21.41 -6.68 9.46
C PHE A 280 -22.32 -5.45 9.50
N THR A 281 -23.21 -5.33 8.51
CA THR A 281 -24.14 -4.22 8.38
C THR A 281 -25.54 -4.71 8.00
N LEU A 282 -26.57 -4.06 8.55
CA LEU A 282 -27.98 -4.32 8.22
C LEU A 282 -28.74 -3.00 7.94
N PRO A 283 -28.29 -2.17 6.98
CA PRO A 283 -28.96 -0.92 6.65
C PRO A 283 -30.33 -1.07 5.98
N PHE A 284 -31.03 0.06 5.91
CA PHE A 284 -32.32 0.20 5.23
C PHE A 284 -32.32 1.39 4.29
N CYS A 285 -32.99 1.26 3.14
CA CYS A 285 -33.11 2.30 2.13
C CYS A 285 -31.74 2.84 1.68
N GLY A 286 -31.56 4.16 1.61
CA GLY A 286 -30.32 4.78 1.14
C GLY A 286 -30.17 4.72 -0.38
N ASN A 287 -28.94 4.75 -0.87
CA ASN A 287 -28.63 4.64 -2.28
C ASN A 287 -27.77 3.38 -2.51
N PRO A 288 -28.21 2.40 -3.32
CA PRO A 288 -29.39 2.39 -4.19
C PRO A 288 -30.80 2.13 -3.59
N PRO A 289 -31.02 1.38 -2.48
CA PRO A 289 -32.34 0.78 -2.21
C PRO A 289 -33.51 1.76 -1.98
N GLY A 290 -33.22 2.97 -1.51
CA GLY A 290 -34.21 4.02 -1.30
C GLY A 290 -34.54 4.84 -2.55
N ASN A 291 -33.77 4.71 -3.63
CA ASN A 291 -33.98 5.46 -4.87
C ASN A 291 -35.25 4.96 -5.58
N PRO A 292 -36.15 5.85 -6.07
CA PRO A 292 -37.33 5.47 -6.83
C PRO A 292 -37.04 4.49 -7.98
N GLN A 293 -35.89 4.59 -8.64
CA GLN A 293 -35.49 3.66 -9.69
C GLN A 293 -35.44 2.20 -9.20
N PHE A 294 -34.93 1.95 -7.99
CA PHE A 294 -34.78 0.61 -7.43
C PHE A 294 -35.94 0.20 -6.50
N TRP A 295 -36.76 1.17 -6.06
CA TRP A 295 -37.96 0.91 -5.27
C TRP A 295 -39.18 0.58 -6.13
N SER A 296 -39.47 1.40 -7.15
CA SER A 296 -40.72 1.34 -7.93
C SER A 296 -40.55 0.99 -9.40
N ALA A 297 -39.41 1.31 -10.02
CA ALA A 297 -39.24 1.14 -11.48
C ALA A 297 -38.57 -0.18 -11.90
N LEU A 298 -37.58 -0.66 -11.15
CA LEU A 298 -36.80 -1.85 -11.46
C LEU A 298 -36.88 -2.89 -10.34
N ALA A 299 -36.83 -4.17 -10.72
CA ALA A 299 -36.61 -5.25 -9.76
C ALA A 299 -35.21 -5.12 -9.13
N ALA A 300 -35.02 -5.73 -7.96
CA ALA A 300 -33.79 -5.63 -7.18
C ALA A 300 -32.53 -6.09 -7.93
N ASP A 301 -32.67 -7.05 -8.84
CA ASP A 301 -31.59 -7.56 -9.68
C ASP A 301 -31.43 -6.82 -11.01
N GLY A 302 -32.30 -5.83 -11.29
CA GLY A 302 -32.34 -5.11 -12.56
C GLY A 302 -32.83 -5.96 -13.74
N LYS A 303 -33.33 -7.17 -13.51
CA LYS A 303 -33.78 -8.10 -14.54
C LYS A 303 -35.31 -8.17 -14.55
N SER A 304 -35.89 -9.26 -14.08
CA SER A 304 -37.32 -9.52 -14.09
C SER A 304 -37.80 -9.89 -12.69
N GLY A 305 -38.90 -9.29 -12.26
CA GLY A 305 -39.46 -9.51 -10.94
C GLY A 305 -40.38 -8.36 -10.52
N PRO A 306 -41.12 -8.52 -9.42
CA PRO A 306 -41.92 -7.43 -8.87
C PRO A 306 -41.00 -6.40 -8.21
N THR A 307 -41.38 -5.13 -8.32
CA THR A 307 -40.71 -4.03 -7.61
C THR A 307 -41.20 -3.97 -6.17
N CYS A 308 -40.46 -3.33 -5.28
CA CYS A 308 -40.89 -3.26 -3.89
C CYS A 308 -42.16 -2.46 -3.70
N GLU A 309 -42.40 -1.42 -4.50
CA GLU A 309 -43.69 -0.73 -4.53
C GLU A 309 -44.84 -1.69 -4.87
N THR A 310 -44.69 -2.58 -5.88
CA THR A 310 -45.78 -3.49 -6.25
C THR A 310 -46.00 -4.61 -5.24
N VAL A 311 -44.93 -5.08 -4.57
CA VAL A 311 -45.04 -6.11 -3.52
C VAL A 311 -45.67 -5.55 -2.25
N THR A 312 -45.31 -4.33 -1.86
CA THR A 312 -45.65 -3.77 -0.55
C THR A 312 -46.84 -2.81 -0.59
N GLY A 313 -47.12 -2.20 -1.74
CA GLY A 313 -48.08 -1.11 -1.90
C GLY A 313 -47.63 0.22 -1.32
N ALA A 314 -46.41 0.32 -0.78
CA ALA A 314 -45.91 1.53 -0.14
C ALA A 314 -45.23 2.47 -1.15
N PRO A 315 -45.54 3.80 -1.12
CA PRO A 315 -45.02 4.75 -2.10
C PRO A 315 -43.50 4.89 -2.07
N THR A 316 -42.89 4.81 -0.88
CA THR A 316 -41.43 4.91 -0.73
C THR A 316 -40.88 3.83 0.19
N CYS A 317 -39.57 3.58 0.07
CA CYS A 317 -38.84 2.67 0.95
C CYS A 317 -39.01 3.05 2.43
N ILE A 318 -38.94 4.35 2.75
CA ILE A 318 -39.03 4.84 4.14
C ILE A 318 -40.42 4.59 4.70
N ASP A 319 -41.49 4.80 3.93
CA ASP A 319 -42.86 4.52 4.39
C ASP A 319 -43.01 3.05 4.78
N TYR A 320 -42.55 2.14 3.91
CA TYR A 320 -42.61 0.71 4.19
C TYR A 320 -41.78 0.34 5.42
N VAL A 321 -40.50 0.75 5.44
CA VAL A 321 -39.57 0.40 6.51
C VAL A 321 -40.03 0.99 7.84
N ALA A 322 -40.63 2.17 7.88
CA ALA A 322 -41.12 2.79 9.11
C ALA A 322 -42.35 2.09 9.70
N GLU A 323 -43.31 1.69 8.84
CA GLU A 323 -44.64 1.22 9.27
C GLU A 323 -44.74 -0.31 9.43
N ASN A 324 -43.81 -1.08 8.85
CA ASN A 324 -43.90 -2.55 8.77
C ASN A 324 -42.76 -3.28 9.51
N PRO A 325 -42.53 -3.02 10.80
CA PRO A 325 -41.39 -3.57 11.53
C PRO A 325 -41.33 -5.11 11.51
N GLN A 326 -42.49 -5.79 11.56
CA GLN A 326 -42.56 -7.25 11.59
C GLN A 326 -42.02 -7.93 10.33
N ALA A 327 -41.94 -7.20 9.19
CA ALA A 327 -41.35 -7.72 7.96
C ALA A 327 -39.85 -8.07 8.14
N PHE A 328 -39.17 -7.41 9.08
CA PHE A 328 -37.73 -7.54 9.29
C PHE A 328 -37.35 -8.59 10.35
N LYS A 329 -38.31 -9.39 10.83
CA LYS A 329 -38.08 -10.41 11.88
C LYS A 329 -36.99 -11.42 11.51
N ASN A 330 -36.90 -11.78 10.22
CA ASN A 330 -35.90 -12.71 9.70
C ASN A 330 -34.69 -12.00 9.03
N PHE A 331 -34.54 -10.69 9.23
CA PHE A 331 -33.42 -9.93 8.70
C PHE A 331 -32.30 -9.84 9.76
N PHE A 332 -31.58 -10.96 9.95
CA PHE A 332 -30.50 -11.07 10.93
C PHE A 332 -29.45 -12.12 10.54
N PHE A 333 -28.23 -11.92 11.03
CA PHE A 333 -27.17 -12.93 11.02
C PHE A 333 -27.20 -13.75 12.31
N GLN A 334 -27.09 -15.07 12.18
CA GLN A 334 -26.74 -15.95 13.29
C GLN A 334 -25.37 -16.58 12.99
N ILE A 335 -24.34 -16.13 13.70
CA ILE A 335 -22.95 -16.49 13.46
C ILE A 335 -22.53 -17.53 14.49
N LYS A 336 -22.13 -18.70 13.99
CA LYS A 336 -21.60 -19.77 14.82
C LYS A 336 -20.18 -19.44 15.26
N ASP A 337 -19.31 -19.17 14.29
CA ASP A 337 -17.95 -18.69 14.52
C ASP A 337 -17.34 -18.09 13.25
N ILE A 338 -16.28 -17.31 13.46
CA ILE A 338 -15.35 -16.83 12.44
C ILE A 338 -13.96 -17.32 12.85
N ARG A 339 -13.32 -18.15 12.03
CA ARG A 339 -12.01 -18.72 12.29
C ARG A 339 -10.98 -18.14 11.33
N ILE A 340 -9.95 -17.53 11.89
CA ILE A 340 -8.81 -16.94 11.18
C ILE A 340 -7.65 -17.92 11.25
N PHE A 341 -7.08 -18.26 10.10
CA PHE A 341 -5.96 -19.16 9.98
C PHE A 341 -4.78 -18.46 9.27
N THR A 342 -3.58 -18.80 9.68
CA THR A 342 -2.34 -18.39 9.01
C THR A 342 -1.83 -19.51 8.12
N GLU A 343 -1.28 -19.18 6.96
CA GLU A 343 -0.69 -20.17 6.06
C GLU A 343 0.51 -20.86 6.73
N VAL A 344 0.53 -22.19 6.69
CA VAL A 344 1.65 -23.04 7.08
C VAL A 344 2.53 -23.19 5.85
N VAL A 345 3.53 -22.33 5.73
CA VAL A 345 4.55 -22.46 4.68
C VAL A 345 5.44 -23.66 5.02
N GLN A 346 5.64 -24.61 4.10
CA GLN A 346 6.53 -25.75 4.34
C GLN A 346 7.97 -25.27 4.53
N ASP A 347 8.73 -25.97 5.39
CA ASP A 347 10.15 -25.66 5.62
C ASP A 347 10.92 -25.66 4.30
N GLN A 348 11.49 -24.51 3.92
CA GLN A 348 12.25 -24.33 2.69
C GLN A 348 13.46 -23.44 2.92
N LEU A 349 14.56 -23.74 2.23
CA LEU A 349 15.78 -22.95 2.20
C LEU A 349 16.39 -23.01 0.79
N ALA A 350 16.55 -21.84 0.15
CA ALA A 350 17.22 -21.72 -1.14
C ALA A 350 18.27 -20.60 -1.10
N LEU A 351 19.36 -20.80 -1.84
CA LEU A 351 20.36 -19.75 -2.06
C LEU A 351 19.87 -18.83 -3.19
N ASP A 352 19.83 -17.52 -2.95
CA ASP A 352 19.57 -16.53 -3.99
C ASP A 352 20.88 -16.13 -4.68
N SER A 353 21.12 -16.70 -5.86
CA SER A 353 22.32 -16.43 -6.67
C SER A 353 22.34 -15.03 -7.32
N SER A 354 21.23 -14.29 -7.28
CA SER A 354 21.13 -12.91 -7.80
C SER A 354 21.40 -11.84 -6.74
N SER A 355 21.38 -12.24 -5.46
CA SER A 355 21.58 -11.38 -4.30
C SER A 355 23.03 -11.36 -3.80
N PRO A 356 23.36 -10.51 -2.80
CA PRO A 356 24.67 -10.54 -2.16
C PRO A 356 25.06 -11.94 -1.67
N LEU A 357 26.36 -12.20 -1.58
CA LEU A 357 26.91 -13.51 -1.17
C LEU A 357 26.26 -14.01 0.13
N PHE A 358 25.89 -15.30 0.13
CA PHE A 358 25.18 -15.98 1.23
C PHE A 358 23.85 -15.34 1.62
N THR A 359 23.08 -14.90 0.62
CA THR A 359 21.66 -14.56 0.80
C THR A 359 20.80 -15.79 0.57
N PHE A 360 19.96 -16.11 1.54
CA PHE A 360 19.06 -17.24 1.50
C PHE A 360 17.61 -16.78 1.56
N THR A 361 16.77 -17.32 0.70
CA THR A 361 15.32 -17.30 0.92
C THR A 361 14.95 -18.49 1.77
N TYR A 362 14.09 -18.28 2.76
CA TYR A 362 13.66 -19.33 3.67
C TYR A 362 12.19 -19.24 4.00
N ALA A 363 11.61 -20.37 4.39
CA ALA A 363 10.32 -20.49 5.02
C ALA A 363 10.38 -21.57 6.10
N ALA A 364 9.63 -21.40 7.18
CA ALA A 364 9.58 -22.33 8.29
C ALA A 364 8.13 -22.67 8.66
N SER A 365 7.83 -23.97 8.74
CA SER A 365 6.52 -24.51 9.13
C SER A 365 6.18 -24.27 10.61
N ARG A 366 7.22 -24.03 11.42
CA ARG A 366 7.16 -23.64 12.83
C ARG A 366 8.06 -22.42 13.05
N PRO A 367 7.56 -21.19 12.79
CA PRO A 367 8.33 -19.98 13.07
C PRO A 367 8.64 -19.88 14.57
N ALA A 368 9.90 -19.65 14.91
CA ALA A 368 10.36 -19.40 16.25
C ALA A 368 11.50 -18.39 16.20
N SER A 369 11.60 -17.52 17.21
CA SER A 369 12.62 -16.47 17.27
C SER A 369 14.05 -16.99 17.34
N ASP A 370 14.21 -18.28 17.62
CA ASP A 370 15.48 -19.01 17.75
C ASP A 370 15.70 -20.03 16.63
N ASN A 371 14.86 -20.05 15.58
CA ASN A 371 15.23 -20.67 14.31
C ASN A 371 16.40 -19.91 13.69
N TRP A 372 17.28 -20.61 12.98
CA TRP A 372 18.49 -20.02 12.43
C TRP A 372 18.99 -20.75 11.20
N ILE A 373 19.70 -20.04 10.34
CA ILE A 373 20.40 -20.61 9.20
C ILE A 373 21.88 -20.65 9.53
N GLY A 374 22.49 -21.83 9.39
CA GLY A 374 23.92 -22.03 9.59
C GLY A 374 24.62 -22.51 8.33
N ILE A 375 25.90 -22.16 8.18
CA ILE A 375 26.76 -22.51 7.05
C ILE A 375 27.96 -23.35 7.53
N TRP A 376 28.24 -24.46 6.86
CA TRP A 376 29.36 -25.35 7.15
C TRP A 376 30.15 -25.70 5.89
N PRO A 377 31.44 -26.03 5.97
CA PRO A 377 32.16 -26.62 4.86
C PRO A 377 31.48 -27.94 4.47
N VAL A 378 31.39 -28.26 3.18
CA VAL A 378 30.84 -29.56 2.74
C VAL A 378 31.62 -30.73 3.36
N ALA A 379 32.93 -30.55 3.57
CA ALA A 379 33.82 -31.53 4.18
C ALA A 379 33.60 -31.75 5.69
N ASP A 380 32.81 -30.90 6.37
CA ASP A 380 32.48 -31.12 7.78
C ASP A 380 31.44 -32.24 7.92
N ALA A 381 31.93 -33.42 8.31
CA ALA A 381 31.14 -34.62 8.54
C ALA A 381 30.28 -34.56 9.82
N GLN A 382 30.55 -33.60 10.72
CA GLN A 382 29.80 -33.42 11.97
C GLN A 382 28.71 -32.35 11.86
N ALA A 383 28.59 -31.63 10.75
CA ALA A 383 27.53 -30.65 10.53
C ALA A 383 26.13 -31.31 10.46
N PRO A 384 25.07 -30.70 11.03
CA PRO A 384 25.03 -29.41 11.74
C PRO A 384 25.25 -29.53 13.27
N GLN A 385 25.77 -30.66 13.77
CA GLN A 385 26.02 -30.86 15.20
C GLN A 385 27.29 -30.14 15.68
N SER A 386 28.26 -29.90 14.80
CA SER A 386 29.42 -29.03 15.03
C SER A 386 29.04 -27.53 15.04
N GLY A 387 29.98 -26.65 15.42
CA GLY A 387 29.78 -25.21 15.31
C GLY A 387 29.75 -24.76 13.85
N SER A 388 28.80 -23.91 13.48
CA SER A 388 28.71 -23.32 12.13
C SER A 388 29.85 -22.34 11.87
N THR A 389 30.33 -22.28 10.62
CA THR A 389 31.28 -21.27 10.15
C THR A 389 30.67 -19.87 10.18
N ALA A 390 29.41 -19.75 9.77
CA ALA A 390 28.65 -18.50 9.79
C ALA A 390 27.17 -18.83 10.02
N TRP A 391 26.42 -17.91 10.62
CA TRP A 391 25.01 -18.12 10.90
C TRP A 391 24.27 -16.81 11.13
N ALA A 392 22.94 -16.84 11.03
CA ALA A 392 22.06 -15.77 11.49
C ALA A 392 20.67 -16.32 11.86
N TYR A 393 19.94 -15.61 12.73
CA TYR A 393 18.58 -15.97 13.10
C TYR A 393 17.61 -15.80 11.93
N ALA A 394 16.69 -16.75 11.80
CA ALA A 394 15.63 -16.84 10.82
C ALA A 394 14.29 -16.79 11.56
N ASP A 395 14.01 -15.64 12.19
CA ASP A 395 12.98 -15.43 13.20
C ASP A 395 11.56 -15.26 12.63
N LYS A 396 11.40 -15.20 11.30
CA LYS A 396 10.12 -15.04 10.61
C LYS A 396 9.59 -16.36 10.07
N SER A 397 8.32 -16.40 9.69
CA SER A 397 7.70 -17.55 9.00
C SER A 397 8.24 -17.76 7.58
N ALA A 398 8.62 -16.68 6.90
CA ALA A 398 9.38 -16.73 5.65
C ALA A 398 10.12 -15.39 5.44
N GLY A 399 11.16 -15.39 4.62
CA GLY A 399 11.89 -14.18 4.29
C GLY A 399 13.16 -14.42 3.49
N SER A 400 13.93 -13.34 3.32
CA SER A 400 15.29 -13.38 2.78
C SER A 400 16.27 -12.94 3.85
N LEU A 401 17.35 -13.69 4.04
CA LEU A 401 18.36 -13.48 5.07
C LEU A 401 19.76 -13.55 4.46
N GLN A 402 20.53 -12.47 4.61
CA GLN A 402 21.94 -12.45 4.25
C GLN A 402 22.81 -12.82 5.46
N ILE A 403 23.72 -13.78 5.28
CA ILE A 403 24.68 -14.20 6.30
C ILE A 403 26.07 -13.68 5.89
N THR A 404 26.62 -12.76 6.67
CA THR A 404 27.96 -12.23 6.39
C THR A 404 29.04 -13.28 6.72
N PRO A 405 29.89 -13.68 5.75
CA PRO A 405 30.97 -14.62 6.03
C PRO A 405 32.04 -13.98 6.91
N PRO A 406 32.56 -14.67 7.94
CA PRO A 406 33.63 -14.13 8.78
C PRO A 406 34.94 -14.06 7.99
N SER A 407 35.83 -13.15 8.38
CA SER A 407 37.13 -12.93 7.73
C SER A 407 38.05 -14.17 7.71
N ALA A 408 37.82 -15.13 8.61
CA ALA A 408 38.55 -16.39 8.66
C ALA A 408 38.02 -17.48 7.71
N MET A 409 36.87 -17.26 7.05
CA MET A 409 36.26 -18.21 6.12
C MET A 409 37.10 -18.32 4.84
N LYS A 410 37.54 -19.53 4.50
CA LYS A 410 38.41 -19.80 3.35
C LYS A 410 37.60 -20.12 2.09
N ALA A 411 38.21 -19.92 0.91
CA ALA A 411 37.65 -20.42 -0.35
C ALA A 411 37.36 -21.93 -0.27
N GLY A 412 36.26 -22.36 -0.86
CA GLY A 412 35.83 -23.75 -0.91
C GLY A 412 34.33 -23.90 -1.06
N THR A 413 33.85 -25.14 -1.03
CA THR A 413 32.42 -25.45 -1.13
C THR A 413 31.81 -25.64 0.26
N TYR A 414 30.67 -25.00 0.46
CA TYR A 414 29.90 -24.97 1.70
C TYR A 414 28.49 -25.54 1.51
N LYS A 415 27.81 -25.84 2.61
CA LYS A 415 26.41 -26.25 2.69
C LYS A 415 25.72 -25.42 3.76
N ALA A 416 24.42 -25.22 3.62
CA ALA A 416 23.62 -24.49 4.61
C ALA A 416 22.45 -25.33 5.10
N TYR A 417 22.03 -25.08 6.34
CA TYR A 417 20.87 -25.70 6.95
C TYR A 417 20.00 -24.62 7.59
N LEU A 418 18.69 -24.73 7.38
CA LEU A 418 17.69 -24.06 8.20
C LEU A 418 17.40 -24.99 9.38
N LEU A 419 17.58 -24.48 10.59
CA LEU A 419 17.54 -25.24 11.83
C LEU A 419 16.56 -24.61 12.81
N SER A 420 15.89 -25.45 13.58
CA SER A 420 15.18 -25.01 14.78
C SER A 420 16.11 -24.92 16.00
N ALA A 421 15.60 -24.39 17.12
CA ALA A 421 16.35 -24.18 18.35
C ALA A 421 17.05 -25.45 18.89
N ASP A 422 16.40 -26.61 18.74
CA ASP A 422 16.93 -27.92 19.16
C ASP A 422 17.85 -28.57 18.11
N ARG A 423 18.23 -27.82 17.06
CA ARG A 423 19.04 -28.25 15.91
C ARG A 423 18.38 -29.29 15.02
N THR A 424 17.07 -29.46 15.07
CA THR A 424 16.35 -30.23 14.06
C THR A 424 16.47 -29.52 12.70
N ILE A 425 16.86 -30.27 11.67
CA ILE A 425 16.99 -29.78 10.29
C ILE A 425 15.58 -29.58 9.72
N LEU A 426 15.29 -28.34 9.32
CA LEU A 426 14.07 -27.95 8.64
C LEU A 426 14.23 -28.06 7.12
N ASP A 427 15.32 -27.51 6.56
CA ASP A 427 15.71 -27.71 5.14
C ASP A 427 17.22 -27.47 4.94
N THR A 428 17.76 -27.76 3.74
CA THR A 428 19.19 -27.64 3.42
C THR A 428 19.50 -27.20 2.00
N VAL A 429 20.56 -26.40 1.85
CA VAL A 429 21.25 -26.15 0.58
C VAL A 429 22.53 -26.98 0.56
N ALA A 430 22.59 -27.96 -0.35
CA ALA A 430 23.65 -28.98 -0.34
C ALA A 430 25.03 -28.49 -0.79
N SER A 431 25.10 -27.44 -1.62
CA SER A 431 26.36 -26.97 -2.20
C SER A 431 26.32 -25.48 -2.54
N ILE A 432 27.34 -24.75 -2.09
CA ILE A 432 27.54 -23.32 -2.30
C ILE A 432 29.04 -23.08 -2.52
N ASP A 433 29.43 -22.57 -3.67
CA ASP A 433 30.84 -22.26 -3.95
C ASP A 433 31.21 -20.86 -3.44
N TYR A 434 32.26 -20.79 -2.62
CA TYR A 434 32.81 -19.55 -2.09
C TYR A 434 34.26 -19.38 -2.55
N ASP A 435 34.58 -18.25 -3.20
CA ASP A 435 35.90 -17.97 -3.79
C ASP A 435 36.93 -17.41 -2.80
N GLY A 436 36.61 -17.37 -1.50
CA GLY A 436 37.54 -16.94 -0.44
C GLY A 436 37.63 -15.44 -0.26
N GLY A 437 36.73 -14.67 -0.84
CA GLY A 437 36.63 -13.23 -0.59
C GLY A 437 37.79 -12.40 -1.13
N THR A 438 38.74 -13.00 -1.87
CA THR A 438 39.79 -12.28 -2.61
C THR A 438 39.40 -12.14 -4.09
N ALA A 439 38.25 -11.56 -4.33
CA ALA A 439 38.02 -10.73 -5.50
C ALA A 439 37.75 -9.34 -4.94
N SER A 440 38.29 -8.29 -5.57
CA SER A 440 37.85 -6.92 -5.32
C SER A 440 36.35 -6.95 -5.05
N ALA A 441 35.94 -6.52 -3.84
CA ALA A 441 34.54 -6.50 -3.44
C ALA A 441 33.66 -5.74 -4.46
N ALA A 442 34.29 -4.94 -5.33
CA ALA A 442 33.70 -4.27 -6.47
C ALA A 442 33.67 -5.13 -7.75
N ALA A 443 32.47 -5.30 -8.33
CA ALA A 443 32.26 -5.70 -9.71
C ALA A 443 32.91 -4.73 -10.72
N PHE A 444 33.00 -3.45 -10.42
CA PHE A 444 33.75 -2.43 -11.19
C PHE A 444 33.91 -1.15 -10.36
N THR A 445 34.77 -0.24 -10.79
CA THR A 445 34.90 1.09 -10.18
C THR A 445 34.34 2.18 -11.11
N LEU A 446 34.05 3.34 -10.53
CA LEU A 446 33.58 4.55 -11.20
C LEU A 446 34.34 5.74 -10.64
N ASN A 447 34.77 6.66 -11.50
CA ASN A 447 35.29 7.95 -11.09
C ASN A 447 34.25 9.02 -11.42
N THR A 448 33.80 9.76 -10.41
CA THR A 448 32.82 10.85 -10.59
C THR A 448 33.52 12.16 -10.92
N HIS A 449 32.95 12.99 -11.79
CA HIS A 449 33.50 14.31 -12.14
C HIS A 449 32.42 15.40 -12.06
N TYR A 450 32.83 16.62 -11.67
CA TYR A 450 31.96 17.80 -11.70
C TYR A 450 31.61 18.25 -13.12
N SER A 451 32.53 18.03 -14.07
CA SER A 451 32.33 18.37 -15.48
C SER A 451 31.42 17.34 -16.16
N THR A 452 30.82 17.70 -17.29
CA THR A 452 29.94 16.82 -18.07
C THR A 452 30.67 15.91 -19.05
N GLY A 453 32.01 16.01 -19.13
CA GLY A 453 32.84 15.28 -20.10
C GLY A 453 34.09 14.64 -19.49
N CYS A 454 34.05 14.26 -18.21
CA CYS A 454 35.14 13.64 -17.44
C CYS A 454 36.48 14.41 -17.47
N ALA A 455 36.45 15.71 -17.78
CA ALA A 455 37.61 16.58 -17.75
C ALA A 455 37.93 17.03 -16.31
N GLY A 456 39.21 17.18 -16.00
CA GLY A 456 39.71 17.57 -14.68
C GLY A 456 39.84 16.40 -13.70
N SER A 457 40.28 16.68 -12.47
CA SER A 457 40.45 15.66 -11.44
C SER A 457 39.12 14.99 -11.08
N ALA A 458 39.17 13.68 -10.80
CA ALA A 458 38.03 12.95 -10.26
C ALA A 458 37.64 13.52 -8.88
N ASN A 459 36.34 13.71 -8.67
CA ASN A 459 35.76 14.17 -7.41
C ASN A 459 35.79 13.07 -6.35
N ASN A 460 35.31 11.88 -6.70
CA ASN A 460 35.34 10.70 -5.85
C ASN A 460 35.40 9.41 -6.69
N GLN A 461 36.08 8.39 -6.18
CA GLN A 461 36.09 7.04 -6.75
C GLN A 461 35.13 6.14 -5.97
N VAL A 462 34.26 5.45 -6.70
CA VAL A 462 33.22 4.57 -6.15
C VAL A 462 33.48 3.14 -6.61
N SER A 463 33.43 2.21 -5.66
CA SER A 463 33.61 0.78 -5.88
C SER A 463 32.27 0.06 -5.83
N VAL A 464 31.74 -0.35 -6.98
CA VAL A 464 30.40 -0.93 -7.12
C VAL A 464 30.45 -2.44 -6.90
N PRO A 465 29.75 -3.00 -5.90
CA PRO A 465 29.82 -4.43 -5.57
C PRO A 465 29.15 -5.35 -6.60
N ARG A 466 29.45 -6.65 -6.52
CA ARG A 466 28.70 -7.70 -7.26
C ARG A 466 27.28 -7.85 -6.67
N GLY A 467 26.26 -8.02 -7.51
CA GLY A 467 24.85 -8.18 -7.10
C GLY A 467 23.94 -7.04 -7.58
N ASN A 468 22.91 -6.69 -6.79
CA ASN A 468 21.84 -5.75 -7.15
C ASN A 468 22.29 -4.31 -7.52
N GLY A 469 23.57 -3.97 -7.37
CA GLY A 469 24.12 -2.63 -7.57
C GLY A 469 24.27 -1.88 -6.25
N MET A 470 24.64 -0.60 -6.34
CA MET A 470 24.69 0.29 -5.19
C MET A 470 24.16 1.67 -5.53
N CYS A 471 23.64 2.36 -4.53
CA CYS A 471 23.33 3.76 -4.64
C CYS A 471 24.58 4.64 -4.50
N VAL A 472 24.65 5.69 -5.31
CA VAL A 472 25.70 6.70 -5.31
C VAL A 472 25.04 8.07 -5.21
N ASN A 473 25.20 8.72 -4.06
CA ASN A 473 24.72 10.08 -3.87
C ASN A 473 25.60 11.04 -4.66
N THR A 474 25.00 11.78 -5.58
CA THR A 474 25.71 12.78 -6.38
C THR A 474 25.81 14.10 -5.63
N ASN A 475 24.97 14.31 -4.60
CA ASN A 475 24.88 15.56 -3.83
C ASN A 475 24.86 16.81 -4.75
N CYS A 476 24.24 16.67 -5.93
CA CYS A 476 24.12 17.73 -6.93
C CYS A 476 25.45 18.24 -7.52
N GLY A 477 26.54 17.46 -7.41
CA GLY A 477 27.89 17.85 -7.82
C GLY A 477 28.55 16.93 -8.86
N VAL A 478 27.80 16.03 -9.51
CA VAL A 478 28.38 15.07 -10.46
C VAL A 478 27.73 15.24 -11.83
N GLY A 479 28.52 15.65 -12.83
CA GLY A 479 28.08 15.84 -14.21
C GLY A 479 28.45 14.68 -15.15
N SER A 480 29.45 13.86 -14.80
CA SER A 480 29.84 12.69 -15.59
C SER A 480 30.52 11.60 -14.75
N LEU A 481 30.55 10.39 -15.33
CA LEU A 481 31.20 9.20 -14.79
C LEU A 481 32.27 8.70 -15.78
N ASP A 482 33.51 8.64 -15.33
CA ASP A 482 34.55 7.85 -16.00
C ASP A 482 34.48 6.41 -15.47
N ILE A 483 34.35 5.45 -16.38
CA ILE A 483 34.11 4.04 -16.06
C ILE A 483 35.34 3.26 -16.50
N PRO A 484 36.29 2.94 -15.61
CA PRO A 484 37.47 2.15 -15.94
C PRO A 484 37.14 0.82 -16.63
N SER A 485 38.08 0.33 -17.46
CA SER A 485 37.95 -0.95 -18.15
C SER A 485 38.02 -2.16 -17.22
N ALA A 486 38.62 -2.01 -16.03
CA ALA A 486 38.76 -3.06 -15.03
C ALA A 486 37.42 -3.44 -14.37
N GLY A 487 37.24 -4.72 -14.00
CA GLY A 487 36.04 -5.26 -13.32
C GLY A 487 35.53 -6.58 -13.91
N SER A 488 34.38 -7.07 -13.44
CA SER A 488 33.79 -8.37 -13.77
C SER A 488 32.33 -8.33 -14.26
N CYS A 489 31.80 -7.20 -14.75
CA CYS A 489 30.44 -7.19 -15.33
C CYS A 489 30.37 -8.12 -16.56
N PRO A 490 29.44 -9.09 -16.61
CA PRO A 490 29.39 -10.14 -17.64
C PRO A 490 29.38 -9.62 -19.09
N SER A 491 28.67 -8.51 -19.34
CA SER A 491 28.54 -7.89 -20.68
C SER A 491 29.49 -6.71 -20.92
N GLY A 492 30.23 -6.27 -19.89
CA GLY A 492 30.95 -5.00 -19.89
C GLY A 492 30.07 -3.73 -19.89
N ARG A 493 28.74 -3.85 -19.96
CA ARG A 493 27.79 -2.73 -19.81
C ARG A 493 27.43 -2.51 -18.35
N VAL A 494 27.19 -1.25 -18.02
CA VAL A 494 26.67 -0.81 -16.71
C VAL A 494 25.33 -0.10 -16.89
N ARG A 495 24.45 -0.23 -15.91
CA ARG A 495 23.15 0.44 -15.85
C ARG A 495 23.17 1.52 -14.77
N LEU A 496 22.65 2.69 -15.11
CA LEU A 496 22.60 3.90 -14.28
C LEU A 496 21.13 4.31 -14.12
N SER A 497 20.56 4.19 -12.94
CA SER A 497 19.17 4.57 -12.67
C SER A 497 19.12 5.87 -11.87
N TYR A 498 18.31 6.83 -12.30
CA TYR A 498 18.28 8.21 -11.78
C TYR A 498 17.15 8.37 -10.76
N TRP A 499 17.47 8.91 -9.58
CA TRP A 499 16.53 9.03 -8.46
C TRP A 499 16.47 10.45 -7.89
N GLN A 500 15.25 10.89 -7.57
CA GLN A 500 14.94 12.22 -7.06
C GLN A 500 15.83 12.60 -5.88
N ASP A 501 15.82 11.78 -4.83
CA ASP A 501 16.49 12.11 -3.57
C ASP A 501 17.81 11.36 -3.39
N ALA A 502 18.50 11.69 -2.29
CA ALA A 502 19.65 10.91 -1.87
C ALA A 502 19.21 9.47 -1.52
N ASP A 503 20.17 8.58 -1.46
CA ASP A 503 20.01 7.17 -1.09
C ASP A 503 19.03 6.40 -2.01
N CYS A 504 18.90 6.87 -3.25
CA CYS A 504 18.07 6.27 -4.30
C CYS A 504 16.61 6.18 -3.88
N ALA A 505 16.15 7.22 -3.19
CA ALA A 505 14.78 7.41 -2.75
C ALA A 505 14.03 8.42 -3.64
N GLY A 506 12.72 8.53 -3.41
CA GLY A 506 11.83 9.44 -4.13
C GLY A 506 11.51 8.96 -5.54
N ASP A 507 11.08 9.89 -6.39
CA ASP A 507 10.68 9.61 -7.77
C ASP A 507 11.85 9.02 -8.57
N TRP A 508 11.54 7.97 -9.33
CA TRP A 508 12.47 7.33 -10.24
C TRP A 508 12.31 7.90 -11.66
N TYR A 509 13.37 8.47 -12.24
CA TYR A 509 13.33 9.14 -13.56
C TYR A 509 13.80 8.27 -14.73
N GLY A 510 13.91 6.95 -14.52
CA GLY A 510 14.38 6.04 -15.55
C GLY A 510 15.85 5.66 -15.39
N TYR A 511 16.40 4.99 -16.40
CA TYR A 511 17.81 4.60 -16.44
C TYR A 511 18.48 4.93 -17.78
N GLY A 512 19.80 4.96 -17.76
CA GLY A 512 20.67 4.98 -18.92
C GLY A 512 21.74 3.90 -18.80
N TYR A 513 22.50 3.72 -19.88
CA TYR A 513 23.56 2.74 -19.95
C TYR A 513 24.91 3.38 -20.23
N GLY A 514 25.96 2.78 -19.68
CA GLY A 514 27.36 3.07 -20.00
C GLY A 514 28.09 1.78 -20.33
N SER A 515 29.29 1.92 -20.88
CA SER A 515 30.21 0.81 -21.10
C SER A 515 31.49 1.03 -20.31
N ARG A 516 32.09 -0.04 -19.81
CA ARG A 516 33.42 0.05 -19.22
C ARG A 516 34.44 0.49 -20.27
N GLY A 517 35.43 1.26 -19.83
CA GLY A 517 36.42 1.94 -20.67
C GLY A 517 35.92 3.22 -21.33
N THR A 518 34.81 3.81 -20.87
CA THR A 518 34.23 5.02 -21.48
C THR A 518 33.92 6.11 -20.46
N CYS A 519 33.94 7.36 -20.92
CA CYS A 519 33.38 8.49 -20.18
C CYS A 519 31.90 8.66 -20.54
N ARG A 520 31.05 8.84 -19.53
CA ARG A 520 29.60 9.01 -19.69
C ARG A 520 29.12 10.29 -19.00
N GLY A 521 28.64 11.25 -19.79
CA GLY A 521 27.85 12.36 -19.30
C GLY A 521 26.51 11.88 -18.71
N LEU A 522 26.09 12.48 -17.60
CA LEU A 522 24.85 12.11 -16.92
C LEU A 522 23.64 12.85 -17.49
N TRP A 523 22.46 12.23 -17.39
CA TRP A 523 21.20 12.85 -17.80
C TRP A 523 20.98 14.21 -17.12
N SER A 524 20.35 15.18 -17.80
CA SER A 524 20.20 16.57 -17.33
C SER A 524 21.51 17.27 -16.90
N ASN A 525 22.68 16.79 -17.31
CA ASN A 525 24.00 17.22 -16.80
C ASN A 525 24.17 17.03 -15.28
N GLY A 526 23.39 16.15 -14.65
CA GLY A 526 23.45 15.87 -13.20
C GLY A 526 22.55 16.73 -12.32
N TRP A 527 21.64 17.53 -12.89
CA TRP A 527 20.88 18.55 -12.15
C TRP A 527 19.45 18.16 -11.73
N ASN A 528 18.88 17.11 -12.32
CA ASN A 528 17.49 16.72 -12.09
C ASN A 528 17.32 15.54 -11.13
N PHE A 529 18.40 15.07 -10.49
CA PHE A 529 18.40 13.93 -9.57
C PHE A 529 19.50 14.09 -8.52
N ARG A 530 19.34 13.49 -7.33
CA ARG A 530 20.30 13.60 -6.22
C ARG A 530 21.12 12.34 -6.00
N SER A 531 20.72 11.22 -6.60
CA SER A 531 21.47 9.97 -6.53
C SER A 531 21.30 9.09 -7.77
N LEU A 532 22.23 8.15 -7.93
CA LEU A 532 22.27 7.16 -9.00
C LEU A 532 22.30 5.76 -8.40
N TRP A 533 21.44 4.86 -8.87
CA TRP A 533 21.62 3.44 -8.62
C TRP A 533 22.43 2.82 -9.76
N VAL A 534 23.60 2.25 -9.44
CA VAL A 534 24.55 1.76 -10.43
C VAL A 534 24.78 0.25 -10.26
N SER A 535 24.65 -0.49 -11.37
CA SER A 535 24.75 -1.96 -11.41
C SER A 535 25.38 -2.46 -12.71
N CYS A 536 25.80 -3.72 -12.76
CA CYS A 536 26.10 -4.38 -14.03
C CYS A 536 24.81 -4.55 -14.85
N ALA A 537 24.88 -4.38 -16.16
CA ALA A 537 23.74 -4.64 -17.05
C ALA A 537 23.84 -6.07 -17.60
N GLU A 538 22.82 -6.90 -17.36
CA GLU A 538 22.78 -8.29 -17.85
C GLU A 538 22.55 -8.34 -19.38
N PRO A 539 23.23 -9.23 -20.11
CA PRO A 539 22.93 -9.47 -21.52
C PRO A 539 21.54 -10.11 -21.67
N GLY A 540 20.61 -9.41 -22.32
CA GLY A 540 19.25 -9.89 -22.55
C GLY A 540 18.22 -9.55 -21.46
N ALA A 541 18.61 -8.80 -20.41
CA ALA A 541 17.64 -8.19 -19.52
C ALA A 541 16.72 -7.28 -20.32
N GLN A 542 15.43 -7.61 -20.32
CA GLN A 542 14.46 -6.87 -21.07
C GLN A 542 14.21 -5.53 -20.37
N ASP A 543 14.35 -4.46 -21.13
CA ASP A 543 14.24 -3.08 -20.66
C ASP A 543 12.79 -2.78 -20.31
N CYS A 544 12.46 -2.71 -19.01
CA CYS A 544 11.07 -2.58 -18.57
C CYS A 544 10.40 -1.29 -19.09
N VAL A 545 11.18 -0.25 -19.39
CA VAL A 545 10.69 0.98 -20.03
C VAL A 545 10.38 0.74 -21.50
N GLU A 546 11.27 0.09 -22.25
CA GLU A 546 11.00 -0.28 -23.66
C GLU A 546 9.85 -1.30 -23.77
N GLN A 547 9.64 -2.12 -22.75
CA GLN A 547 8.54 -3.08 -22.66
C GLN A 547 7.24 -2.51 -22.09
N GLY A 548 7.26 -1.27 -21.58
CA GLY A 548 6.11 -0.64 -20.94
C GLY A 548 5.66 -1.31 -19.64
N THR A 549 6.50 -2.14 -19.02
CA THR A 549 6.25 -2.79 -17.73
C THR A 549 6.69 -1.93 -16.54
N CYS A 550 7.38 -0.83 -16.79
CA CYS A 550 7.66 0.23 -15.82
C CYS A 550 7.61 1.60 -16.52
N VAL A 551 7.15 2.64 -15.82
CA VAL A 551 7.03 4.00 -16.37
C VAL A 551 7.87 4.94 -15.52
N PRO A 552 8.89 5.61 -16.09
CA PRO A 552 9.66 6.60 -15.35
C PRO A 552 8.78 7.80 -15.03
N ALA A 553 8.99 8.39 -13.85
CA ALA A 553 8.35 9.65 -13.50
C ALA A 553 8.70 10.72 -14.54
N PRO A 554 7.77 11.64 -14.85
CA PRO A 554 8.04 12.72 -15.79
C PRO A 554 9.26 13.52 -15.33
N GLU A 555 10.04 14.01 -16.30
CA GLU A 555 11.19 14.86 -16.01
C GLU A 555 10.75 16.06 -15.15
N PRO A 556 11.41 16.33 -14.00
CA PRO A 556 11.03 17.44 -13.14
C PRO A 556 11.07 18.77 -13.90
N ALA A 557 9.95 19.49 -13.92
CA ALA A 557 9.87 20.81 -14.54
C ALA A 557 10.85 21.83 -13.91
N VAL A 558 11.26 21.58 -12.66
CA VAL A 558 12.30 22.30 -11.94
C VAL A 558 13.27 21.26 -11.38
N GLY A 559 14.56 21.35 -11.73
CA GLY A 559 15.53 20.32 -11.35
C GLY A 559 15.59 20.07 -9.84
N THR A 560 15.55 18.80 -9.44
CA THR A 560 15.49 18.33 -8.04
C THR A 560 16.68 18.80 -7.18
N CYS A 561 17.80 19.11 -7.81
CA CYS A 561 18.96 19.73 -7.18
C CYS A 561 18.92 21.26 -7.10
N ARG A 562 17.82 21.91 -7.49
CA ARG A 562 17.65 23.38 -7.44
C ARG A 562 16.80 23.81 -6.25
N ALA A 563 17.36 23.71 -5.05
CA ALA A 563 16.81 24.37 -3.86
C ALA A 563 17.95 24.93 -2.98
N ALA A 564 18.48 26.08 -3.38
CA ALA A 564 19.42 26.87 -2.60
C ALA A 564 19.54 28.26 -3.24
N LEU A 565 18.96 29.30 -2.63
CA LEU A 565 19.34 30.67 -2.97
C LEU A 565 20.66 30.95 -2.25
N SER A 566 21.74 31.20 -2.98
CA SER A 566 22.97 31.70 -2.37
C SER A 566 22.97 33.22 -2.36
N LEU A 567 23.38 33.82 -1.26
CA LEU A 567 23.61 35.26 -1.15
C LEU A 567 24.81 35.55 -0.28
N LYS A 568 25.46 36.67 -0.57
CA LYS A 568 26.58 37.20 0.22
C LYS A 568 26.14 38.48 0.89
N THR A 569 26.37 38.61 2.19
CA THR A 569 26.22 39.88 2.88
C THR A 569 27.52 40.66 2.79
N ARG A 570 27.46 41.99 2.67
CA ARG A 570 28.66 42.83 2.52
C ARG A 570 28.61 44.03 3.44
N TYR A 571 29.80 44.52 3.82
CA TYR A 571 29.95 45.67 4.71
C TYR A 571 29.46 46.98 4.12
N ARG A 572 29.56 47.16 2.80
CA ARG A 572 29.14 48.39 2.12
C ARG A 572 27.73 48.25 1.57
N ALA A 573 27.03 49.37 1.46
CA ALA A 573 25.63 49.41 1.00
C ALA A 573 25.45 49.18 -0.51
N ASP A 574 26.52 49.23 -1.30
CA ASP A 574 26.52 49.15 -2.77
C ASP A 574 26.97 47.77 -3.30
N CYS A 575 27.02 46.76 -2.43
CA CYS A 575 27.56 45.43 -2.70
C CYS A 575 29.03 45.40 -3.17
N THR A 576 29.80 46.45 -2.89
CA THR A 576 31.25 46.42 -3.01
C THR A 576 31.90 46.08 -1.67
N GLY A 577 33.22 45.85 -1.68
CA GLY A 577 33.97 45.53 -0.47
C GLY A 577 33.87 44.07 -0.03
N ALA A 578 34.44 43.75 1.14
CA ALA A 578 34.55 42.39 1.63
C ALA A 578 33.18 41.76 1.93
N VAL A 579 33.12 40.44 1.76
CA VAL A 579 31.97 39.62 2.18
C VAL A 579 32.02 39.47 3.69
N HIS A 580 30.90 39.73 4.36
CA HIS A 580 30.76 39.51 5.80
C HIS A 580 30.27 38.08 6.08
N ASN A 581 29.19 37.65 5.42
CA ASN A 581 28.68 36.27 5.46
C ASN A 581 28.43 35.75 4.04
N ASP A 582 28.69 34.46 3.79
CA ASP A 582 28.30 33.75 2.57
C ASP A 582 27.27 32.68 2.96
N VAL A 583 26.03 32.85 2.53
CA VAL A 583 24.88 32.14 3.09
C VAL A 583 24.11 31.42 1.99
N VAL A 584 23.80 30.16 2.24
CA VAL A 584 22.89 29.38 1.41
C VAL A 584 21.54 29.27 2.12
N VAL A 585 20.49 29.78 1.50
CA VAL A 585 19.14 29.85 2.05
C VAL A 585 18.29 28.72 1.48
N GLY A 586 17.84 27.81 2.35
CA GLY A 586 16.89 26.74 2.05
C GLY A 586 15.67 26.81 2.96
N GLY A 587 14.47 27.03 2.41
CA GLY A 587 13.21 27.17 3.18
C GLY A 587 13.08 28.46 4.02
N GLY A 588 14.20 29.11 4.33
CA GLY A 588 14.30 30.37 5.06
C GLY A 588 15.46 30.32 6.06
N SER A 589 16.18 31.42 6.24
CA SER A 589 17.37 31.43 7.10
C SER A 589 17.53 32.76 7.82
N CYS A 590 17.87 32.68 9.10
CA CYS A 590 18.26 33.84 9.87
C CYS A 590 19.74 34.16 9.68
N ILE A 591 20.07 35.44 9.55
CA ILE A 591 21.42 35.94 9.34
C ILE A 591 21.67 37.05 10.35
N ASP A 592 22.60 36.83 11.26
CA ASP A 592 23.08 37.87 12.17
C ASP A 592 24.00 38.83 11.41
N THR A 593 23.72 40.12 11.54
CA THR A 593 24.45 41.15 10.79
C THR A 593 25.72 41.60 11.50
N GLY A 594 25.83 41.32 12.81
CA GLY A 594 26.91 41.83 13.65
C GLY A 594 27.06 43.36 13.60
N CYS A 595 26.00 44.09 13.23
CA CYS A 595 26.03 45.52 12.95
C CYS A 595 27.03 45.94 11.86
N ALA A 596 27.29 45.03 10.92
CA ALA A 596 28.38 45.17 9.96
C ALA A 596 27.94 44.89 8.51
N VAL A 597 26.63 44.77 8.23
CA VAL A 597 26.11 44.46 6.90
C VAL A 597 25.32 45.64 6.34
N GLY A 598 25.77 46.19 5.21
CA GLY A 598 25.08 47.25 4.49
C GLY A 598 24.28 46.76 3.28
N SER A 599 24.59 45.61 2.70
CA SER A 599 23.90 45.08 1.51
C SER A 599 23.88 43.56 1.39
N LEU A 600 22.98 43.06 0.53
CA LEU A 600 22.87 41.67 0.10
C LEU A 600 23.18 41.56 -1.40
N ASP A 601 24.18 40.76 -1.73
CA ASP A 601 24.57 40.38 -3.08
C ASP A 601 23.94 39.02 -3.39
N ILE A 602 22.80 39.03 -4.10
CA ILE A 602 21.94 37.86 -4.29
C ILE A 602 22.31 37.17 -5.59
N ALA A 603 22.73 35.91 -5.51
CA ALA A 603 23.18 35.17 -6.68
C ALA A 603 22.07 35.03 -7.73
N ALA A 604 22.48 34.92 -9.00
CA ALA A 604 21.58 34.53 -10.08
C ALA A 604 21.07 33.09 -9.90
N ALA A 605 21.87 32.23 -9.28
CA ALA A 605 21.54 30.85 -8.98
C ALA A 605 20.67 30.73 -7.72
N GLY A 606 19.61 29.93 -7.82
CA GLY A 606 18.63 29.66 -6.76
C GLY A 606 17.23 29.53 -7.33
N SER A 607 16.23 29.10 -6.55
CA SER A 607 14.82 28.95 -6.98
C SER A 607 13.92 29.72 -6.02
N CYS A 608 13.53 30.95 -6.38
CA CYS A 608 12.49 31.69 -5.67
C CYS A 608 11.24 31.86 -6.55
N PRO A 609 10.01 31.63 -6.04
CA PRO A 609 8.78 31.90 -6.78
C PRO A 609 8.77 33.32 -7.34
N ASP A 610 8.50 33.47 -8.64
CA ASP A 610 8.51 34.74 -9.40
C ASP A 610 9.82 35.56 -9.32
N GLY A 611 10.90 34.96 -8.80
CA GLY A 611 12.20 35.60 -8.61
C GLY A 611 12.31 36.48 -7.36
N GLU A 612 11.29 36.52 -6.48
CA GLU A 612 11.25 37.40 -5.30
C GLU A 612 11.92 36.76 -4.06
N VAL A 613 12.78 37.55 -3.42
CA VAL A 613 13.43 37.25 -2.14
C VAL A 613 12.84 38.17 -1.08
N ARG A 614 12.22 37.58 -0.05
CA ARG A 614 11.67 38.30 1.10
C ARG A 614 12.70 38.38 2.22
N ILE A 615 12.85 39.57 2.79
CA ILE A 615 13.81 39.89 3.85
C ILE A 615 13.03 40.45 5.03
N SER A 616 13.20 39.91 6.22
CA SER A 616 12.55 40.37 7.46
C SER A 616 13.57 41.00 8.40
N TYR A 617 13.26 42.14 9.01
CA TYR A 617 14.19 42.89 9.88
C TYR A 617 13.86 42.70 11.36
N TRP A 618 14.86 42.35 12.17
CA TRP A 618 14.66 42.00 13.59
C TRP A 618 15.62 42.73 14.53
N GLU A 619 15.10 43.10 15.71
CA GLU A 619 15.79 43.91 16.72
C GLU A 619 17.04 43.23 17.31
N GLN A 620 16.99 41.91 17.55
CA GLN A 620 18.06 41.16 18.19
C GLN A 620 18.68 40.12 17.25
N PRO A 621 19.90 39.61 17.55
CA PRO A 621 20.45 38.44 16.88
C PRO A 621 19.50 37.23 16.97
N GLY A 622 19.62 36.30 16.02
CA GLY A 622 18.78 35.10 15.93
C GLY A 622 17.35 35.37 15.47
N CYS A 623 17.09 36.51 14.81
CA CYS A 623 15.77 36.90 14.32
C CYS A 623 14.72 36.93 15.44
N ALA A 624 15.11 37.54 16.56
CA ALA A 624 14.32 37.64 17.78
C ALA A 624 14.07 39.10 18.17
N GLY A 625 13.21 39.30 19.17
CA GLY A 625 12.80 40.62 19.66
C GLY A 625 11.75 41.26 18.77
N LYS A 626 11.72 42.60 18.75
CA LYS A 626 10.77 43.35 17.90
C LYS A 626 11.03 43.13 16.42
N TRP A 627 9.94 43.11 15.67
CA TRP A 627 9.95 42.89 14.23
C TRP A 627 9.59 44.17 13.47
N PHE A 628 10.51 44.65 12.64
CA PHE A 628 10.39 45.95 11.98
C PHE A 628 9.87 45.88 10.55
N GLY A 629 9.43 44.72 10.09
CA GLY A 629 8.79 44.56 8.79
C GLY A 629 9.58 43.80 7.74
N TYR A 630 9.05 43.87 6.52
CA TYR A 630 9.60 43.19 5.34
C TYR A 630 10.23 44.15 4.34
N GLY A 631 11.30 43.68 3.69
CA GLY A 631 11.87 44.19 2.46
C GLY A 631 11.87 43.10 1.39
N TYR A 632 12.07 43.50 0.13
CA TYR A 632 12.06 42.59 -1.01
C TYR A 632 13.22 42.90 -1.96
N ALA A 633 13.69 41.85 -2.63
CA ALA A 633 14.69 41.93 -3.69
C ALA A 633 14.42 40.85 -4.74
N SER A 634 15.12 40.93 -5.88
CA SER A 634 15.09 39.89 -6.89
C SER A 634 16.42 39.14 -6.93
N ARG A 635 16.43 37.92 -7.44
CA ARG A 635 17.70 37.23 -7.75
C ARG A 635 18.55 38.02 -8.73
N ASN A 636 19.85 37.76 -8.74
CA ASN A 636 20.83 38.46 -9.59
C ASN A 636 20.81 39.99 -9.37
N THR A 637 20.53 40.44 -8.15
CA THR A 637 20.55 41.86 -7.80
C THR A 637 21.39 42.11 -6.57
N CYS A 638 22.02 43.29 -6.57
CA CYS A 638 22.51 43.90 -5.35
C CYS A 638 21.37 44.65 -4.66
N ARG A 639 21.18 44.40 -3.37
CA ARG A 639 20.18 45.09 -2.55
C ARG A 639 20.83 45.79 -1.35
N SER A 640 20.81 47.12 -1.34
CA SER A 640 21.09 47.90 -0.13
C SER A 640 20.03 47.62 0.93
N LEU A 641 20.46 47.45 2.18
CA LEU A 641 19.55 47.22 3.29
C LEU A 641 18.91 48.52 3.79
N TRP A 642 17.71 48.39 4.35
CA TRP A 642 17.03 49.49 5.04
C TRP A 642 17.94 50.12 6.09
N SER A 643 17.88 51.45 6.26
CA SER A 643 18.76 52.25 7.15
C SER A 643 20.27 52.12 6.88
N GLY A 644 20.68 51.47 5.79
CA GLY A 644 22.09 51.12 5.56
C GLY A 644 22.61 50.00 6.48
N GLY A 645 21.71 49.27 7.17
CA GLY A 645 22.07 48.21 8.12
C GLY A 645 22.10 48.61 9.60
N TRP A 646 21.78 49.87 9.93
CA TRP A 646 21.92 50.42 11.28
C TRP A 646 20.69 50.22 12.19
N SER A 647 19.53 49.87 11.67
CA SER A 647 18.28 49.79 12.45
C SER A 647 17.87 48.38 12.88
N PHE A 648 18.72 47.36 12.75
CA PHE A 648 18.41 45.97 13.12
C PHE A 648 19.69 45.13 13.31
N LYS A 649 19.60 44.03 14.07
CA LYS A 649 20.75 43.14 14.34
C LYS A 649 20.74 41.83 13.57
N SER A 650 19.59 41.44 13.01
CA SER A 650 19.50 40.23 12.19
C SER A 650 18.42 40.34 11.11
N LEU A 651 18.54 39.45 10.13
CA LEU A 651 17.67 39.35 8.95
C LEU A 651 17.14 37.93 8.81
N TYR A 652 15.84 37.75 8.58
CA TYR A 652 15.31 36.47 8.11
C TYR A 652 15.07 36.54 6.60
N VAL A 653 15.79 35.73 5.83
CA VAL A 653 15.70 35.71 4.36
C VAL A 653 15.01 34.43 3.90
N SER A 654 14.04 34.56 2.99
CA SER A 654 13.29 33.43 2.43
C SER A 654 12.87 33.72 0.98
N CYS A 655 12.69 32.69 0.17
CA CYS A 655 12.01 32.82 -1.11
C CYS A 655 10.48 32.81 -0.90
N ALA A 656 9.83 33.98 -0.98
CA ALA A 656 8.39 34.12 -0.81
C ALA A 656 7.89 35.37 -1.53
N LYS A 657 6.66 35.32 -2.05
CA LYS A 657 6.03 36.46 -2.74
C LYS A 657 5.60 37.52 -1.74
N ARG A 658 5.59 38.79 -2.17
CA ARG A 658 5.04 39.88 -1.34
C ARG A 658 3.57 39.65 -0.95
N SER A 659 2.75 39.10 -1.86
CA SER A 659 1.34 38.76 -1.58
C SER A 659 1.15 37.72 -0.46
N ASP A 660 2.21 36.98 -0.13
CA ASP A 660 2.16 35.90 0.85
C ASP A 660 2.62 36.34 2.24
N ASP A 661 3.06 37.58 2.38
CA ASP A 661 3.48 38.12 3.67
C ASP A 661 2.28 38.51 4.54
N CYS A 662 2.45 38.40 5.86
CA CYS A 662 1.36 38.61 6.80
C CYS A 662 0.91 40.07 6.90
N VAL A 663 1.72 41.06 6.49
CA VAL A 663 1.31 42.48 6.45
C VAL A 663 0.41 42.71 5.24
N SER A 664 0.81 42.23 4.07
CA SER A 664 0.04 42.27 2.83
C SER A 664 -1.28 41.51 2.95
N ARG A 665 -1.31 40.45 3.76
CA ARG A 665 -2.54 39.70 4.09
C ARG A 665 -3.34 40.26 5.26
N GLY A 666 -2.85 41.32 5.93
CA GLY A 666 -3.50 41.94 7.08
C GLY A 666 -3.58 41.05 8.34
N THR A 667 -2.75 40.01 8.42
CA THR A 667 -2.72 39.04 9.53
C THR A 667 -1.67 39.35 10.60
N CYS A 668 -0.80 40.33 10.37
CA CYS A 668 0.16 40.81 11.38
C CYS A 668 0.43 42.32 11.22
N THR A 669 0.97 42.94 12.28
CA THR A 669 1.37 44.37 12.30
C THR A 669 2.81 44.50 12.76
N MET A 670 3.55 45.42 12.13
CA MET A 670 4.97 45.67 12.43
C MET A 670 5.12 46.48 13.73
N ASP A 671 6.18 46.19 14.49
CA ASP A 671 6.54 46.99 15.65
C ASP A 671 7.05 48.37 15.24
N GLN A 672 6.91 49.35 16.13
CA GLN A 672 7.43 50.69 15.91
C GLN A 672 8.96 50.68 15.83
N VAL A 673 9.49 51.22 14.74
CA VAL A 673 10.92 51.40 14.53
C VAL A 673 11.46 52.43 15.55
N PRO A 674 12.53 52.13 16.30
CA PRO A 674 13.16 53.09 17.19
C PRO A 674 13.67 54.32 16.43
N GLY A 675 13.51 55.52 17.00
CA GLY A 675 14.04 56.76 16.42
C GLY A 675 15.56 56.93 16.51
N TYR A 676 16.27 55.90 16.99
CA TYR A 676 17.73 55.86 17.13
C TYR A 676 18.30 54.57 16.50
N PRO A 677 19.55 54.58 16.03
CA PRO A 677 20.20 53.39 15.47
C PRO A 677 20.33 52.26 16.51
N ILE A 678 20.04 51.02 16.12
CA ILE A 678 20.12 49.82 16.98
C ILE A 678 21.52 49.17 16.88
N CYS A 679 22.07 49.30 15.68
CA CYS A 679 23.47 49.25 15.34
C CYS A 679 23.89 50.73 15.13
#